data_AF-C5ATZ6-F1
#
_entry.id   AF-C5ATZ6-F1
#
_cell.length_a   1.000
_cell.length_b   1.000
_cell.length_c   1.000
_cell.angle_alpha   90.00
_cell.angle_beta   90.00
_cell.angle_gamma   90.00
#
_symmetry.space_group_name_H-M   'P 1'
#
loop_
_entity.id
_entity.type
_entity.pdbx_description
1 polymer ?
#
loop_
_entity_poly.entity_id
_entity_poly.type
_entity_poly.pdbx_seq_one_letter_code
_entity_poly.pdbx_strand_id
1 'polypeptide(L)'
;MPSTPLSAAVEALSEDAAQARHAELSRAIERANQLYYNEDAPELTDAEYDALRQELEAIEARFPALTGTTEASAGVGAKPSEKFAKVRHAVPMLSLGNAFADEDVDEFVARVRRFLNLPAEEAVAFTAEPKIDGLSLSLRYEAGRLVTAATRGDGEVGENVTANALTVDDIPETLSGENIPEVLEVRGEVYLSHEDFAAINARQEAAGKPLFANPRNAAAGSLRQLDPAITASRPLRFFAYAWGEVSEPFTDTQSAVLERFRGWGLPVNPRTKLCRSAEEMIAHYRTIEAERAGLGYDIDGVVYKVDDLGFQRRLGFVSRAPRWALAHKFAAQEAITELLAIDINVGRTGSLNPLARLKPVTVGGVVVSNATLHNEGYVQGVGADGEPIREGRDIRVGDTVIVVRAGDVIPKVRDVVIDKRPADAVPYVFPDTCPACGSRAVRELNPRTKKLDAIRRCTGGLICPAQGVERLKHFVSRNGFDLEGFGQTYIEVLFEAGLVKQPADLFRLEFEPLKAAIVARREALSAQRRAEGEPAPKKPTKKKGEEEDKAIKNLLASLDARRTIPLNRFLFALGIPQIGESTAKALAKRFPDMPALMAALAAATREQAGQDWLELSALPRIGPGTRDRLFDTLDPLPGEAMQDLSLGARLRGRLTPSQREAVLAHYGSEAEADAALERAASQRPGDAYRLFADDGEIGPVATDSLIQFFSEPHNDAAVRALLEEVGTEPLATTTSAAAFAGKTVVFTGSLEKMTRSEAKATAERLGAKVSGSVSAKTDLVVAGPGAGSKLKDAEKHGVKVVSEDDWLAMLAEA
;
A
#
# COMPACT_ATOMS: atom_id res chain seq x y z
N MET A 1 0.20 -20.59 16.14
CA MET A 1 1.23 -21.41 15.50
C MET A 1 1.21 -22.76 16.21
N PRO A 2 0.73 -23.84 15.57
CA PRO A 2 1.20 -24.32 14.28
C PRO A 2 0.44 -23.71 13.11
N SER A 3 1.10 -23.76 11.96
CA SER A 3 0.92 -23.00 10.73
C SER A 3 -0.13 -23.63 9.80
N THR A 4 -1.03 -22.80 9.28
CA THR A 4 -1.58 -22.97 7.92
C THR A 4 -0.37 -23.17 6.99
N PRO A 5 -0.35 -24.19 6.13
CA PRO A 5 0.82 -24.48 5.32
C PRO A 5 1.14 -23.23 4.50
N LEU A 6 2.27 -22.61 4.82
CA LEU A 6 2.83 -21.51 4.04
C LEU A 6 2.96 -22.02 2.61
N SER A 7 2.66 -21.16 1.62
CA SER A 7 2.95 -21.55 0.24
C SER A 7 4.44 -21.93 0.17
N ALA A 8 4.79 -23.02 -0.52
CA ALA A 8 6.17 -23.51 -0.60
C ALA A 8 7.15 -22.40 -1.05
N ALA A 9 6.65 -21.38 -1.75
CA ALA A 9 7.40 -20.18 -2.11
C ALA A 9 7.75 -19.30 -0.90
N VAL A 10 6.84 -19.07 0.05
CA VAL A 10 7.11 -18.25 1.25
C VAL A 10 8.04 -18.96 2.22
N GLU A 11 7.99 -20.30 2.30
CA GLU A 11 8.92 -21.10 3.14
C GLU A 11 10.35 -21.13 2.60
N ALA A 12 10.53 -20.95 1.29
CA ALA A 12 11.84 -20.95 0.64
C ALA A 12 12.56 -19.58 0.70
N LEU A 13 11.88 -18.50 1.10
CA LEU A 13 12.46 -17.15 1.14
C LEU A 13 13.62 -17.05 2.15
N SER A 14 14.72 -16.41 1.76
CA SER A 14 15.73 -15.88 2.68
C SER A 14 15.27 -14.55 3.27
N GLU A 15 15.92 -14.08 4.34
CA GLU A 15 15.58 -12.81 5.01
C GLU A 15 15.63 -11.61 4.04
N ASP A 16 16.69 -11.49 3.23
CA ASP A 16 16.81 -10.44 2.19
C ASP A 16 15.72 -10.56 1.11
N ALA A 17 15.39 -11.78 0.68
CA ALA A 17 14.38 -12.01 -0.35
C ALA A 17 12.96 -11.71 0.19
N ALA A 18 12.71 -12.02 1.46
CA ALA A 18 11.49 -11.68 2.15
C ALA A 18 11.32 -10.17 2.30
N GLN A 19 12.39 -9.43 2.62
CA GLN A 19 12.35 -7.97 2.73
C GLN A 19 12.08 -7.30 1.38
N ALA A 20 12.70 -7.77 0.30
CA ALA A 20 12.45 -7.28 -1.05
C ALA A 20 11.00 -7.57 -1.51
N ARG A 21 10.50 -8.79 -1.26
CA ARG A 21 9.14 -9.18 -1.60
C ARG A 21 8.10 -8.42 -0.78
N HIS A 22 8.34 -8.24 0.53
CA HIS A 22 7.52 -7.41 1.42
C HIS A 22 7.37 -5.98 0.88
N ALA A 23 8.47 -5.32 0.50
CA ALA A 23 8.44 -3.98 -0.06
C ALA A 23 7.74 -3.88 -1.44
N GLU A 24 7.81 -4.94 -2.26
CA GLU A 24 7.06 -5.02 -3.51
C GLU A 24 5.55 -5.14 -3.27
N LEU A 25 5.14 -6.08 -2.42
CA LEU A 25 3.74 -6.29 -2.04
C LEU A 25 3.14 -5.03 -1.42
N SER A 26 3.86 -4.36 -0.52
CA SER A 26 3.40 -3.13 0.11
C SER A 26 3.11 -2.02 -0.89
N ARG A 27 4.00 -1.79 -1.86
CA ARG A 27 3.78 -0.77 -2.91
C ARG A 27 2.56 -1.09 -3.79
N ALA A 28 2.34 -2.35 -4.12
CA ALA A 28 1.17 -2.77 -4.89
C ALA A 28 -0.14 -2.56 -4.13
N ILE A 29 -0.15 -2.92 -2.83
CA ILE A 29 -1.29 -2.74 -1.92
C ILE A 29 -1.61 -1.26 -1.69
N GLU A 30 -0.61 -0.41 -1.46
CA GLU A 30 -0.77 1.04 -1.25
C GLU A 30 -1.39 1.72 -2.48
N ARG A 31 -0.89 1.40 -3.68
CA ARG A 31 -1.47 1.89 -4.95
C ARG A 31 -2.92 1.45 -5.10
N ALA A 32 -3.21 0.17 -4.83
CA ALA A 32 -4.56 -0.35 -4.92
C ALA A 32 -5.53 0.35 -3.95
N ASN A 33 -5.11 0.60 -2.71
CA ASN A 33 -5.89 1.36 -1.73
C ASN A 33 -6.22 2.77 -2.22
N GLN A 34 -5.24 3.50 -2.77
CA GLN A 34 -5.48 4.86 -3.28
C GLN A 34 -6.56 4.87 -4.36
N LEU A 35 -6.43 4.00 -5.35
CA LEU A 35 -7.35 3.92 -6.49
C LEU A 35 -8.74 3.47 -6.07
N TYR A 36 -8.81 2.55 -5.10
CA TYR A 36 -10.06 2.00 -4.58
C TYR A 36 -10.83 2.98 -3.71
N TYR A 37 -10.17 3.67 -2.77
CA TYR A 37 -10.87 4.51 -1.78
C TYR A 37 -11.01 5.98 -2.16
N ASN A 38 -10.09 6.52 -2.97
CA ASN A 38 -10.10 7.95 -3.28
C ASN A 38 -10.65 8.26 -4.68
N GLU A 39 -10.26 7.44 -5.66
CA GLU A 39 -10.50 7.69 -7.08
C GLU A 39 -11.71 6.91 -7.61
N ASP A 40 -12.29 6.01 -6.80
CA ASP A 40 -13.40 5.12 -7.17
C ASP A 40 -13.10 4.36 -8.49
N ALA A 41 -11.81 4.03 -8.72
CA ALA A 41 -11.28 3.47 -9.97
C ALA A 41 -10.15 2.44 -9.72
N PRO A 42 -10.40 1.36 -8.96
CA PRO A 42 -9.35 0.44 -8.54
C PRO A 42 -8.67 -0.35 -9.66
N GLU A 43 -7.40 -0.73 -9.42
CA GLU A 43 -6.56 -1.51 -10.34
C GLU A 43 -6.15 -2.95 -9.90
N LEU A 44 -6.42 -3.39 -8.66
CA LEU A 44 -6.23 -4.78 -8.16
C LEU A 44 -7.47 -5.45 -7.56
N THR A 45 -7.89 -6.59 -8.10
CA THR A 45 -9.16 -7.23 -7.78
C THR A 45 -9.25 -7.51 -6.31
N ASP A 46 -10.45 -7.57 -5.72
CA ASP A 46 -10.57 -7.86 -4.28
C ASP A 46 -9.75 -9.11 -3.91
N ALA A 47 -9.85 -10.17 -4.72
CA ALA A 47 -9.07 -11.39 -4.54
C ALA A 47 -7.57 -11.22 -4.81
N GLU A 48 -7.13 -10.36 -5.74
CA GLU A 48 -5.70 -10.08 -5.93
C GLU A 48 -5.14 -9.21 -4.82
N TYR A 49 -5.84 -8.16 -4.44
CA TYR A 49 -5.52 -7.34 -3.26
C TYR A 49 -5.42 -8.24 -2.04
N ASP A 50 -6.38 -9.13 -1.85
CA ASP A 50 -6.39 -10.08 -0.76
C ASP A 50 -5.27 -11.12 -0.87
N ALA A 51 -4.94 -11.62 -2.07
CA ALA A 51 -3.83 -12.54 -2.26
C ALA A 51 -2.49 -11.86 -1.96
N LEU A 52 -2.29 -10.62 -2.42
CA LEU A 52 -1.12 -9.82 -2.07
C LEU A 52 -1.08 -9.57 -0.56
N ARG A 53 -2.23 -9.35 0.08
CA ARG A 53 -2.35 -9.16 1.52
C ARG A 53 -2.05 -10.42 2.31
N GLN A 54 -2.55 -11.57 1.87
CA GLN A 54 -2.24 -12.88 2.45
C GLN A 54 -0.77 -13.19 2.31
N GLU A 55 -0.16 -12.92 1.16
CA GLU A 55 1.28 -13.11 0.96
C GLU A 55 2.08 -12.17 1.86
N LEU A 56 1.67 -10.90 1.99
CA LEU A 56 2.30 -9.92 2.88
C LEU A 56 2.22 -10.39 4.35
N GLU A 57 1.05 -10.84 4.79
CA GLU A 57 0.82 -11.36 6.14
C GLU A 57 1.60 -12.65 6.40
N ALA A 58 1.68 -13.55 5.41
CA ALA A 58 2.46 -14.79 5.52
C ALA A 58 3.96 -14.49 5.66
N ILE A 59 4.48 -13.51 4.92
CA ILE A 59 5.85 -13.04 5.05
C ILE A 59 6.08 -12.42 6.42
N GLU A 60 5.19 -11.53 6.89
CA GLU A 60 5.28 -10.89 8.20
C GLU A 60 5.19 -11.91 9.35
N ALA A 61 4.37 -12.94 9.20
CA ALA A 61 4.25 -14.03 10.17
C ALA A 61 5.55 -14.83 10.29
N ARG A 62 6.28 -15.03 9.18
CA ARG A 62 7.57 -15.74 9.15
C ARG A 62 8.75 -14.85 9.55
N PHE A 63 8.68 -13.57 9.21
CA PHE A 63 9.71 -12.56 9.46
C PHE A 63 9.13 -11.39 10.28
N PRO A 64 8.94 -11.55 11.60
CA PRO A 64 8.24 -10.56 12.43
C PRO A 64 8.90 -9.18 12.47
N ALA A 65 10.18 -9.07 12.11
CA ALA A 65 10.88 -7.79 12.00
C ALA A 65 10.33 -6.88 10.88
N LEU A 66 9.58 -7.44 9.92
CA LEU A 66 8.99 -6.70 8.80
C LEU A 66 7.60 -6.15 9.10
N THR A 67 6.93 -6.62 10.16
CA THR A 67 5.60 -6.13 10.54
C THR A 67 5.64 -4.65 10.94
N GLY A 68 4.73 -3.85 10.39
CA GLY A 68 4.61 -2.41 10.66
C GLY A 68 5.64 -1.52 9.96
N THR A 69 6.51 -2.07 9.11
CA THR A 69 7.59 -1.31 8.44
C THR A 69 7.14 -0.52 7.21
N THR A 70 5.90 -0.73 6.72
CA THR A 70 5.34 -0.07 5.54
C THR A 70 3.91 0.41 5.81
N GLU A 71 3.42 1.38 5.02
CA GLU A 71 2.03 1.86 5.16
C GLU A 71 1.01 0.80 4.77
N ALA A 72 1.30 -0.08 3.81
CA ALA A 72 0.49 -1.27 3.59
C ALA A 72 0.36 -2.11 4.87
N SER A 73 1.47 -2.39 5.56
CA SER A 73 1.50 -3.22 6.77
C SER A 73 0.71 -2.61 7.94
N ALA A 74 0.73 -1.28 8.08
CA ALA A 74 0.15 -0.57 9.22
C ALA A 74 -1.15 0.19 8.96
N GLY A 75 -1.38 0.66 7.73
CA GLY A 75 -2.43 1.61 7.36
C GLY A 75 -3.75 0.98 6.92
N VAL A 76 -4.80 1.80 6.94
CA VAL A 76 -6.18 1.44 6.57
C VAL A 76 -6.72 2.42 5.54
N GLY A 77 -7.51 1.96 4.57
CA GLY A 77 -8.18 2.88 3.64
C GLY A 77 -7.22 3.72 2.79
N ALA A 78 -7.61 4.96 2.46
CA ALA A 78 -6.74 5.93 1.79
C ALA A 78 -7.08 7.37 2.17
N LYS A 79 -6.09 8.27 2.06
CA LYS A 79 -6.19 9.65 2.56
C LYS A 79 -7.35 10.45 1.92
N PRO A 80 -8.21 11.12 2.72
CA PRO A 80 -9.34 11.95 2.25
C PRO A 80 -9.00 12.97 1.17
N SER A 81 -9.96 13.24 0.25
CA SER A 81 -9.87 14.33 -0.73
C SER A 81 -9.75 15.71 -0.06
N GLU A 82 -9.16 16.67 -0.78
CA GLU A 82 -9.10 18.07 -0.33
C GLU A 82 -10.38 18.86 -0.62
N LYS A 83 -11.28 18.28 -1.45
CA LYS A 83 -12.56 18.92 -1.85
C LYS A 83 -13.59 19.00 -0.73
N PHE A 84 -13.45 18.15 0.27
CA PHE A 84 -14.31 18.12 1.46
C PHE A 84 -13.51 18.55 2.68
N ALA A 85 -14.18 19.18 3.65
CA ALA A 85 -13.58 19.41 4.95
C ALA A 85 -13.16 18.06 5.57
N LYS A 86 -12.00 18.01 6.20
CA LYS A 86 -11.46 16.78 6.79
C LYS A 86 -11.99 16.64 8.23
N VAL A 87 -12.37 15.42 8.62
CA VAL A 87 -12.81 15.08 9.98
C VAL A 87 -11.89 14.01 10.52
N ARG A 88 -11.25 14.25 11.66
CA ARG A 88 -10.49 13.21 12.36
C ARG A 88 -11.45 12.35 13.17
N HIS A 89 -11.36 11.04 13.01
CA HIS A 89 -12.13 10.09 13.81
C HIS A 89 -11.58 10.03 15.23
N ALA A 90 -12.45 10.10 16.23
CA ALA A 90 -12.06 10.03 17.64
C ALA A 90 -11.51 8.64 18.01
N VAL A 91 -12.12 7.60 17.45
CA VAL A 91 -11.59 6.23 17.46
C VAL A 91 -11.22 5.88 16.01
N PRO A 92 -10.05 5.28 15.70
CA PRO A 92 -9.74 4.91 14.32
C PRO A 92 -10.76 3.92 13.71
N MET A 93 -11.06 4.10 12.43
CA MET A 93 -11.85 3.18 11.62
C MET A 93 -10.93 2.20 10.90
N LEU A 94 -10.84 0.97 11.41
CA LEU A 94 -9.90 -0.04 10.92
C LEU A 94 -10.48 -0.91 9.80
N SER A 95 -9.62 -1.74 9.19
CA SER A 95 -10.03 -2.80 8.26
C SER A 95 -10.36 -4.09 9.01
N LEU A 96 -10.68 -5.16 8.29
CA LEU A 96 -10.91 -6.51 8.81
C LEU A 96 -9.81 -7.45 8.30
N GLY A 97 -9.50 -8.49 9.08
CA GLY A 97 -8.78 -9.65 8.55
C GLY A 97 -9.68 -10.45 7.60
N ASN A 98 -9.10 -11.13 6.62
CA ASN A 98 -9.86 -11.89 5.62
C ASN A 98 -9.71 -13.40 5.79
N ALA A 99 -10.75 -14.13 5.40
CA ALA A 99 -10.81 -15.58 5.26
C ALA A 99 -11.43 -15.94 3.91
N PHE A 100 -10.95 -17.02 3.29
CA PHE A 100 -11.41 -17.49 1.97
C PHE A 100 -11.80 -18.96 1.98
N ALA A 101 -11.43 -19.69 3.05
CA ALA A 101 -11.79 -21.08 3.25
C ALA A 101 -12.40 -21.30 4.64
N ASP A 102 -13.13 -22.40 4.78
CA ASP A 102 -13.79 -22.77 6.03
C ASP A 102 -12.75 -22.99 7.15
N GLU A 103 -11.57 -23.51 6.81
CA GLU A 103 -10.45 -23.73 7.74
C GLU A 103 -9.90 -22.42 8.35
N ASP A 104 -9.96 -21.31 7.62
CA ASP A 104 -9.54 -20.00 8.12
C ASP A 104 -10.44 -19.52 9.27
N VAL A 105 -11.74 -19.88 9.21
CA VAL A 105 -12.74 -19.55 10.24
C VAL A 105 -12.48 -20.37 11.50
N ASP A 106 -12.18 -21.67 11.35
CA ASP A 106 -11.77 -22.53 12.46
C ASP A 106 -10.50 -22.02 13.14
N GLU A 107 -9.50 -21.60 12.35
CA GLU A 107 -8.26 -21.04 12.88
C GLU A 107 -8.51 -19.72 13.64
N PHE A 108 -9.38 -18.86 13.12
CA PHE A 108 -9.78 -17.63 13.79
C PHE A 108 -10.39 -17.90 15.17
N VAL A 109 -11.34 -18.83 15.26
CA VAL A 109 -11.96 -19.22 16.54
C VAL A 109 -10.90 -19.78 17.50
N ALA A 110 -10.02 -20.67 17.03
CA ALA A 110 -8.95 -21.23 17.84
C ALA A 110 -7.98 -20.15 18.35
N ARG A 111 -7.67 -19.14 17.53
CA ARG A 111 -6.80 -18.01 17.89
C ARG A 111 -7.45 -17.11 18.95
N VAL A 112 -8.73 -16.81 18.84
CA VAL A 112 -9.49 -16.06 19.85
C VAL A 112 -9.44 -16.78 21.20
N ARG A 113 -9.75 -18.08 21.23
CA ARG A 113 -9.73 -18.89 22.45
C ARG A 113 -8.35 -18.94 23.09
N ARG A 114 -7.30 -19.17 22.30
CA ARG A 114 -5.91 -19.21 22.77
C ARG A 114 -5.46 -17.88 23.35
N PHE A 115 -5.85 -16.76 22.72
CA PHE A 115 -5.47 -15.43 23.19
C PHE A 115 -6.12 -15.11 24.53
N LEU A 116 -7.40 -15.42 24.68
CA LEU A 116 -8.16 -15.17 25.91
C LEU A 116 -7.90 -16.19 27.03
N ASN A 117 -7.13 -17.24 26.75
CA ASN A 117 -6.85 -18.38 27.63
C ASN A 117 -8.13 -19.11 28.09
N LEU A 118 -9.08 -19.30 27.17
CA LEU A 118 -10.36 -19.95 27.48
C LEU A 118 -10.26 -21.48 27.42
N PRO A 119 -10.87 -22.22 28.37
CA PRO A 119 -11.00 -23.68 28.31
C PRO A 119 -11.79 -24.12 27.07
N ALA A 120 -11.61 -25.36 26.58
CA ALA A 120 -12.32 -25.88 25.40
C ALA A 120 -13.86 -25.89 25.54
N GLU A 121 -14.36 -25.97 26.77
CA GLU A 121 -15.80 -26.07 27.07
C GLU A 121 -16.50 -24.69 27.12
N GLU A 122 -15.75 -23.60 27.21
CA GLU A 122 -16.34 -22.26 27.33
C GLU A 122 -16.83 -21.77 25.96
N ALA A 123 -18.13 -21.49 25.84
CA ALA A 123 -18.70 -21.05 24.58
C ALA A 123 -18.28 -19.60 24.27
N VAL A 124 -17.82 -19.34 23.04
CA VAL A 124 -17.58 -17.99 22.53
C VAL A 124 -18.61 -17.75 21.43
N ALA A 125 -19.49 -16.77 21.66
CA ALA A 125 -20.50 -16.40 20.67
C ALA A 125 -19.94 -15.35 19.69
N PHE A 126 -20.47 -15.39 18.47
CA PHE A 126 -20.09 -14.49 17.38
C PHE A 126 -21.34 -13.98 16.67
N THR A 127 -21.40 -12.70 16.33
CA THR A 127 -22.38 -12.22 15.35
C THR A 127 -21.85 -12.47 13.94
N ALA A 128 -22.66 -13.08 13.08
CA ALA A 128 -22.40 -13.27 11.66
C ALA A 128 -23.35 -12.39 10.84
N GLU A 129 -22.80 -11.41 10.12
CA GLU A 129 -23.57 -10.39 9.40
C GLU A 129 -23.11 -10.28 7.93
N PRO A 130 -24.00 -10.01 6.96
CA PRO A 130 -23.59 -9.82 5.56
C PRO A 130 -22.57 -8.67 5.43
N LYS A 131 -21.50 -8.91 4.67
CA LYS A 131 -20.50 -7.89 4.36
C LYS A 131 -21.00 -7.06 3.18
N ILE A 132 -21.57 -5.89 3.49
CA ILE A 132 -22.16 -4.97 2.50
C ILE A 132 -21.06 -4.40 1.61
N ASP A 133 -21.29 -4.40 0.29
CA ASP A 133 -20.38 -3.79 -0.67
C ASP A 133 -20.78 -2.34 -0.95
N GLY A 134 -20.25 -1.42 -0.14
CA GLY A 134 -20.59 0.00 -0.20
C GLY A 134 -19.45 0.92 0.23
N LEU A 135 -19.80 2.04 0.85
CA LEU A 135 -18.86 2.98 1.44
C LEU A 135 -19.09 3.10 2.95
N SER A 136 -18.05 2.80 3.73
CA SER A 136 -18.10 2.96 5.19
C SER A 136 -18.28 4.41 5.60
N LEU A 137 -19.22 4.63 6.52
CA LEU A 137 -19.63 5.93 7.03
C LEU A 137 -19.65 5.92 8.56
N SER A 138 -19.07 6.95 9.16
CA SER A 138 -19.16 7.26 10.58
C SER A 138 -20.16 8.40 10.80
N LEU A 139 -21.05 8.26 11.77
CA LEU A 139 -22.13 9.18 12.14
C LEU A 139 -22.00 9.53 13.61
N ARG A 140 -21.52 10.74 13.93
CA ARG A 140 -21.41 11.21 15.30
C ARG A 140 -22.65 11.98 15.71
N TYR A 141 -23.31 11.47 16.74
CA TYR A 141 -24.45 12.08 17.41
C TYR A 141 -24.02 12.70 18.74
N GLU A 142 -24.51 13.90 19.02
CA GLU A 142 -24.41 14.55 20.33
C GLU A 142 -25.81 14.84 20.86
N ALA A 143 -26.09 14.44 22.10
CA ALA A 143 -27.43 14.48 22.69
C ALA A 143 -28.50 13.91 21.75
N GLY A 144 -28.17 12.82 21.05
CA GLY A 144 -29.03 12.15 20.08
C GLY A 144 -29.19 12.85 18.74
N ARG A 145 -28.59 14.01 18.48
CA ARG A 145 -28.68 14.73 17.19
C ARG A 145 -27.42 14.55 16.35
N LEU A 146 -27.56 14.26 15.06
CA LEU A 146 -26.43 14.09 14.14
C LEU A 146 -25.67 15.41 14.02
N VAL A 147 -24.40 15.43 14.44
CA VAL A 147 -23.54 16.60 14.36
C VAL A 147 -22.49 16.49 13.27
N THR A 148 -22.04 15.28 12.96
CA THR A 148 -21.02 15.07 11.92
C THR A 148 -21.18 13.69 11.28
N ALA A 149 -21.11 13.63 9.95
CA ALA A 149 -20.90 12.39 9.22
C ALA A 149 -19.57 12.45 8.46
N ALA A 150 -18.78 11.38 8.55
CA ALA A 150 -17.47 11.30 7.94
C ALA A 150 -17.25 9.98 7.21
N THR A 151 -16.71 10.03 5.99
CA THR A 151 -16.25 8.81 5.30
C THR A 151 -15.07 8.20 6.05
N ARG A 152 -14.72 6.94 5.77
CA ARG A 152 -13.58 6.30 6.45
C ARG A 152 -12.24 7.01 6.19
N GLY A 153 -11.98 7.42 4.94
CA GLY A 153 -10.68 7.92 4.51
C GLY A 153 -9.55 6.94 4.83
N ASP A 154 -8.50 7.40 5.50
CA ASP A 154 -7.32 6.59 5.88
C ASP A 154 -7.48 5.86 7.22
N GLY A 155 -8.71 5.83 7.74
CA GLY A 155 -9.03 5.25 9.03
C GLY A 155 -8.78 6.18 10.21
N GLU A 156 -7.91 7.18 10.10
CA GLU A 156 -7.76 8.24 11.10
C GLU A 156 -8.54 9.50 10.74
N VAL A 157 -8.55 9.86 9.46
CA VAL A 157 -9.18 11.06 8.94
C VAL A 157 -10.08 10.68 7.78
N GLY A 158 -11.30 11.21 7.80
CA GLY A 158 -12.35 11.08 6.80
C GLY A 158 -12.72 12.39 6.11
N GLU A 159 -13.59 12.30 5.11
CA GLU A 159 -14.22 13.45 4.45
C GLU A 159 -15.55 13.80 5.15
N ASN A 160 -15.77 15.07 5.49
CA ASN A 160 -17.03 15.55 6.03
C ASN A 160 -18.11 15.48 4.95
N VAL A 161 -19.08 14.59 5.16
CA VAL A 161 -20.24 14.39 4.28
C VAL A 161 -21.55 14.57 5.04
N THR A 162 -21.54 15.37 6.12
CA THR A 162 -22.70 15.56 7.02
C THR A 162 -23.95 16.01 6.27
N ALA A 163 -23.82 17.01 5.40
CA ALA A 163 -24.94 17.52 4.61
C ALA A 163 -25.51 16.45 3.65
N ASN A 164 -24.67 15.54 3.15
CA ASN A 164 -25.07 14.48 2.23
C ASN A 164 -25.72 13.32 2.99
N ALA A 165 -25.16 12.93 4.15
CA ALA A 165 -25.71 11.91 5.02
C ALA A 165 -27.13 12.27 5.50
N LEU A 166 -27.40 13.55 5.80
CA LEU A 166 -28.72 14.05 6.16
C LEU A 166 -29.78 13.91 5.04
N THR A 167 -29.37 13.63 3.80
CA THR A 167 -30.29 13.38 2.67
C THR A 167 -30.61 11.90 2.47
N VAL A 168 -30.00 11.02 3.26
CA VAL A 168 -30.23 9.57 3.19
C VAL A 168 -31.35 9.21 4.15
N ASP A 169 -32.50 8.76 3.62
CA ASP A 169 -33.72 8.49 4.42
C ASP A 169 -33.50 7.52 5.59
N ASP A 170 -32.59 6.57 5.42
CA ASP A 170 -32.22 5.56 6.42
C ASP A 170 -31.38 6.12 7.60
N ILE A 171 -30.90 7.37 7.50
CA ILE A 171 -30.05 8.02 8.51
C ILE A 171 -30.88 9.07 9.26
N PRO A 172 -31.28 8.81 10.52
CA PRO A 172 -32.08 9.76 11.28
C PRO A 172 -31.24 10.98 11.67
N GLU A 173 -31.79 12.19 11.47
CA GLU A 173 -31.19 13.43 11.99
C GLU A 173 -31.16 13.43 13.52
N THR A 174 -32.18 12.85 14.17
CA THR A 174 -32.26 12.66 15.62
C THR A 174 -32.62 11.23 15.94
N LEU A 175 -31.81 10.58 16.79
CA LEU A 175 -32.07 9.24 17.29
C LEU A 175 -33.33 9.23 18.16
N SER A 176 -34.14 8.19 18.02
CA SER A 176 -35.35 8.00 18.82
C SER A 176 -35.09 7.08 20.02
N GLY A 177 -35.94 7.11 21.05
CA GLY A 177 -35.88 6.15 22.16
C GLY A 177 -35.12 6.65 23.39
N GLU A 178 -34.79 5.71 24.28
CA GLU A 178 -34.23 5.99 25.62
C GLU A 178 -32.77 5.54 25.75
N ASN A 179 -32.07 6.08 26.75
CA ASN A 179 -30.69 5.73 27.11
C ASN A 179 -29.69 5.90 25.95
N ILE A 180 -29.86 6.94 25.15
CA ILE A 180 -28.89 7.34 24.12
C ILE A 180 -27.72 8.03 24.83
N PRO A 181 -26.47 7.57 24.63
CA PRO A 181 -25.31 8.24 25.21
C PRO A 181 -25.21 9.70 24.79
N GLU A 182 -24.63 10.55 25.65
CA GLU A 182 -24.40 11.96 25.33
C GLU A 182 -23.59 12.14 24.04
N VAL A 183 -22.56 11.32 23.84
CA VAL A 183 -21.82 11.21 22.58
C VAL A 183 -21.91 9.78 22.09
N LEU A 184 -22.34 9.60 20.83
CA LEU A 184 -22.40 8.30 20.17
C LEU A 184 -21.95 8.41 18.72
N GLU A 185 -20.86 7.74 18.37
CA GLU A 185 -20.44 7.54 16.99
C GLU A 185 -20.96 6.20 16.47
N VAL A 186 -21.91 6.21 15.53
CA VAL A 186 -22.43 5.02 14.84
C VAL A 186 -21.64 4.79 13.55
N ARG A 187 -21.27 3.53 13.29
CA ARG A 187 -20.58 3.12 12.07
C ARG A 187 -21.44 2.17 11.26
N GLY A 188 -21.48 2.41 9.96
CA GLY A 188 -22.26 1.62 9.02
C GLY A 188 -21.73 1.70 7.61
N GLU A 189 -22.47 1.09 6.69
CA GLU A 189 -22.15 1.10 5.27
C GLU A 189 -23.28 1.78 4.50
N VAL A 190 -22.93 2.76 3.66
CA VAL A 190 -23.84 3.33 2.66
C VAL A 190 -23.74 2.53 1.37
N TYR A 191 -24.87 2.14 0.80
CA TYR A 191 -24.93 1.31 -0.40
C TYR A 191 -26.09 1.71 -1.33
N LEU A 192 -26.14 1.09 -2.51
CA LEU A 192 -27.23 1.21 -3.49
C LEU A 192 -27.82 -0.16 -3.78
N SER A 193 -29.14 -0.21 -3.98
CA SER A 193 -29.79 -1.42 -4.50
C SER A 193 -29.46 -1.62 -5.99
N HIS A 194 -29.62 -2.84 -6.49
CA HIS A 194 -29.43 -3.16 -7.91
C HIS A 194 -30.41 -2.37 -8.80
N GLU A 195 -31.66 -2.23 -8.36
CA GLU A 195 -32.69 -1.47 -9.07
C GLU A 195 -32.32 0.01 -9.16
N ASP A 196 -31.91 0.59 -8.04
CA ASP A 196 -31.55 2.01 -7.96
C ASP A 196 -30.29 2.33 -8.76
N PHE A 197 -29.30 1.44 -8.72
CA PHE A 197 -28.09 1.54 -9.54
C PHE A 197 -28.44 1.52 -11.03
N ALA A 198 -29.28 0.59 -11.48
CA ALA A 198 -29.75 0.52 -12.86
C ALA A 198 -30.49 1.80 -13.27
N ALA A 199 -31.36 2.32 -12.40
CA ALA A 199 -32.10 3.56 -12.64
C ALA A 199 -31.18 4.79 -12.73
N ILE A 200 -30.14 4.88 -11.90
CA ILE A 200 -29.13 5.94 -11.98
C ILE A 200 -28.37 5.86 -13.31
N ASN A 201 -27.93 4.68 -13.72
CA ASN A 201 -27.21 4.51 -14.98
C ASN A 201 -28.09 4.81 -16.20
N ALA A 202 -29.35 4.40 -16.21
CA ALA A 202 -30.29 4.79 -17.26
C ALA A 202 -30.47 6.32 -17.37
N ARG A 203 -30.53 7.03 -16.23
CA ARG A 203 -30.54 8.51 -16.20
C ARG A 203 -29.23 9.12 -16.70
N GLN A 204 -28.08 8.53 -16.37
CA GLN A 204 -26.77 8.97 -16.86
C GLN A 204 -26.65 8.80 -18.38
N GLU A 205 -27.08 7.65 -18.90
CA GLU A 205 -27.09 7.34 -20.33
C GLU A 205 -27.98 8.33 -21.11
N ALA A 206 -29.22 8.55 -20.65
CA ALA A 206 -30.13 9.52 -21.25
C ALA A 206 -29.58 10.96 -21.23
N ALA A 207 -28.75 11.29 -20.22
CA ALA A 207 -28.09 12.58 -20.10
C ALA A 207 -26.73 12.66 -20.83
N GLY A 208 -26.28 11.58 -21.48
CA GLY A 208 -24.97 11.51 -22.16
C GLY A 208 -23.77 11.62 -21.21
N LYS A 209 -23.93 11.19 -19.95
CA LYS A 209 -22.89 11.22 -18.92
C LYS A 209 -22.22 9.84 -18.76
N PRO A 210 -20.99 9.77 -18.25
CA PRO A 210 -20.35 8.49 -17.94
C PRO A 210 -21.20 7.65 -16.98
N LEU A 211 -21.32 6.36 -17.28
CA LEU A 211 -22.02 5.40 -16.43
C LEU A 211 -21.15 5.04 -15.21
N PHE A 212 -21.79 4.70 -14.10
CA PHE A 212 -21.10 4.09 -12.97
C PHE A 212 -20.80 2.63 -13.27
N ALA A 213 -19.61 2.16 -12.88
CA ALA A 213 -19.17 0.80 -13.13
C ALA A 213 -19.98 -0.22 -12.31
N ASN A 214 -20.16 0.03 -11.01
CA ASN A 214 -20.83 -0.88 -10.09
C ASN A 214 -21.61 -0.11 -9.00
N PRO A 215 -22.45 -0.79 -8.20
CA PRO A 215 -23.21 -0.18 -7.10
C PRO A 215 -22.34 0.48 -6.03
N ARG A 216 -21.17 -0.08 -5.69
CA ARG A 216 -20.25 0.48 -4.69
C ARG A 216 -19.72 1.87 -5.08
N ASN A 217 -19.14 1.99 -6.27
CA ASN A 217 -18.62 3.24 -6.83
C ASN A 217 -19.76 4.23 -7.09
N ALA A 218 -20.92 3.74 -7.50
CA ALA A 218 -22.11 4.57 -7.60
C ALA A 218 -22.50 5.11 -6.21
N ALA A 219 -22.48 4.31 -5.15
CA ALA A 219 -22.82 4.75 -3.80
C ALA A 219 -21.80 5.76 -3.27
N ALA A 220 -20.51 5.47 -3.40
CA ALA A 220 -19.42 6.36 -3.00
C ALA A 220 -19.49 7.70 -3.74
N GLY A 221 -19.58 7.66 -5.07
CA GLY A 221 -19.72 8.86 -5.90
C GLY A 221 -21.04 9.60 -5.66
N SER A 222 -22.10 8.93 -5.20
CA SER A 222 -23.37 9.57 -4.85
C SER A 222 -23.33 10.26 -3.51
N LEU A 223 -22.66 9.68 -2.52
CA LEU A 223 -22.51 10.28 -1.20
C LEU A 223 -21.49 11.43 -1.21
N ARG A 224 -20.48 11.38 -2.09
CA ARG A 224 -19.38 12.37 -2.17
C ARG A 224 -19.69 13.49 -3.17
N GLN A 225 -20.85 14.13 -3.04
CA GLN A 225 -21.24 15.28 -3.88
C GLN A 225 -21.04 16.60 -3.12
N LEU A 226 -20.56 17.65 -3.81
CA LEU A 226 -20.46 18.99 -3.21
C LEU A 226 -21.83 19.64 -2.99
N ASP A 227 -22.79 19.31 -3.86
CA ASP A 227 -24.17 19.73 -3.74
C ASP A 227 -25.01 18.55 -3.18
N PRO A 228 -25.48 18.65 -1.91
CA PRO A 228 -26.29 17.61 -1.28
C PRO A 228 -27.60 17.31 -2.01
N ALA A 229 -28.12 18.25 -2.81
CA ALA A 229 -29.33 18.00 -3.60
C ALA A 229 -29.11 16.90 -4.66
N ILE A 230 -27.86 16.72 -5.12
CA ILE A 230 -27.51 15.62 -6.02
C ILE A 230 -27.56 14.29 -5.24
N THR A 231 -27.03 14.25 -4.03
CA THR A 231 -27.14 13.08 -3.14
C THR A 231 -28.60 12.74 -2.89
N ALA A 232 -29.43 13.72 -2.53
CA ALA A 232 -30.87 13.55 -2.28
C ALA A 232 -31.63 12.96 -3.49
N SER A 233 -31.16 13.21 -4.71
CA SER A 233 -31.78 12.67 -5.94
C SER A 233 -31.42 11.19 -6.23
N ARG A 234 -30.56 10.60 -5.39
CA ARG A 234 -30.03 9.25 -5.52
C ARG A 234 -30.42 8.45 -4.26
N PRO A 235 -31.17 7.36 -4.39
CA PRO A 235 -31.75 6.64 -3.25
C PRO A 235 -30.71 5.78 -2.55
N LEU A 236 -29.80 6.43 -1.82
CA LEU A 236 -28.83 5.75 -0.98
C LEU A 236 -29.52 5.07 0.20
N ARG A 237 -28.95 3.94 0.62
CA ARG A 237 -29.41 3.14 1.75
C ARG A 237 -28.30 3.00 2.77
N PHE A 238 -28.63 2.69 4.02
CA PHE A 238 -27.65 2.57 5.10
C PHE A 238 -27.93 1.33 5.97
N PHE A 239 -26.86 0.70 6.48
CA PHE A 239 -26.95 -0.27 7.57
C PHE A 239 -25.89 0.03 8.62
N ALA A 240 -26.31 0.17 9.88
CA ALA A 240 -25.42 0.27 11.03
C ALA A 240 -24.88 -1.11 11.43
N TYR A 241 -23.59 -1.19 11.77
CA TYR A 241 -22.93 -2.45 12.15
C TYR A 241 -21.99 -2.34 13.37
N ALA A 242 -21.54 -1.14 13.76
CA ALA A 242 -20.63 -0.93 14.90
C ALA A 242 -20.72 0.51 15.42
N TRP A 243 -19.87 0.85 16.40
CA TRP A 243 -19.71 2.20 16.93
C TRP A 243 -18.23 2.59 17.01
N GLY A 244 -17.98 3.89 17.20
CA GLY A 244 -16.67 4.46 17.49
C GLY A 244 -16.62 5.06 18.90
N GLU A 245 -16.44 6.38 19.01
CA GLU A 245 -16.51 7.08 20.29
C GLU A 245 -17.89 6.92 20.97
N VAL A 246 -17.87 6.73 22.28
CA VAL A 246 -19.08 6.77 23.10
C VAL A 246 -18.77 7.38 24.47
N SER A 247 -19.67 8.23 25.00
CA SER A 247 -19.49 8.89 26.29
C SER A 247 -19.59 7.92 27.47
N GLU A 248 -20.49 6.94 27.38
CA GLU A 248 -20.65 5.87 28.37
C GLU A 248 -20.95 4.51 27.71
N PRO A 249 -20.46 3.39 28.28
CA PRO A 249 -20.88 2.06 27.84
C PRO A 249 -22.41 1.90 27.94
N PHE A 250 -23.04 1.47 26.86
CA PHE A 250 -24.50 1.32 26.78
C PHE A 250 -24.98 -0.14 26.70
N THR A 251 -24.05 -1.09 26.55
CA THR A 251 -24.33 -2.54 26.54
C THR A 251 -23.02 -3.35 26.64
N ASP A 252 -23.17 -4.68 26.77
CA ASP A 252 -22.08 -5.64 26.99
C ASP A 252 -21.86 -6.61 25.82
N THR A 253 -22.76 -6.67 24.84
CA THR A 253 -22.62 -7.55 23.66
C THR A 253 -22.87 -6.83 22.33
N GLN A 254 -22.19 -7.28 21.27
CA GLN A 254 -22.36 -6.80 19.89
C GLN A 254 -23.80 -7.01 19.40
N SER A 255 -24.41 -8.16 19.68
CA SER A 255 -25.82 -8.41 19.38
C SER A 255 -26.75 -7.40 20.04
N ALA A 256 -26.51 -7.05 21.30
CA ALA A 256 -27.29 -6.03 22.00
C ALA A 256 -27.02 -4.61 21.47
N VAL A 257 -25.82 -4.31 20.96
CA VAL A 257 -25.55 -3.05 20.23
C VAL A 257 -26.46 -2.93 19.02
N LEU A 258 -26.57 -3.99 18.22
CA LEU A 258 -27.43 -4.00 17.04
C LEU A 258 -28.91 -3.82 17.39
N GLU A 259 -29.37 -4.42 18.49
CA GLU A 259 -30.72 -4.17 19.01
C GLU A 259 -30.91 -2.72 19.48
N ARG A 260 -29.91 -2.12 20.12
CA ARG A 260 -29.95 -0.70 20.51
C ARG A 260 -30.04 0.21 19.31
N PHE A 261 -29.23 -0.01 18.28
CA PHE A 261 -29.31 0.74 17.02
C PHE A 261 -30.70 0.65 16.39
N ARG A 262 -31.28 -0.56 16.32
CA ARG A 262 -32.65 -0.73 15.83
C ARG A 262 -33.67 0.03 16.68
N GLY A 263 -33.54 -0.03 18.01
CA GLY A 263 -34.36 0.73 18.94
C GLY A 263 -34.21 2.25 18.81
N TRP A 264 -33.03 2.71 18.35
CA TRP A 264 -32.74 4.12 18.10
C TRP A 264 -33.15 4.62 16.71
N GLY A 265 -33.77 3.77 15.90
CA GLY A 265 -34.25 4.11 14.56
C GLY A 265 -33.22 3.91 13.45
N LEU A 266 -32.07 3.30 13.75
CA LEU A 266 -31.05 2.97 12.75
C LEU A 266 -31.32 1.59 12.14
N PRO A 267 -31.27 1.45 10.81
CA PRO A 267 -31.42 0.16 10.16
C PRO A 267 -30.22 -0.73 10.44
N VAL A 268 -30.49 -1.99 10.75
CA VAL A 268 -29.49 -3.06 10.89
C VAL A 268 -29.87 -4.20 9.98
N ASN A 269 -28.89 -4.90 9.39
CA ASN A 269 -29.17 -5.95 8.44
C ASN A 269 -30.01 -7.09 9.08
N PRO A 270 -31.16 -7.47 8.50
CA PRO A 270 -32.05 -8.49 9.07
C PRO A 270 -31.49 -9.90 9.00
N ARG A 271 -30.41 -10.14 8.24
CA ARG A 271 -29.73 -11.43 8.11
C ARG A 271 -28.60 -11.60 9.12
N THR A 272 -28.37 -10.65 10.02
CA THR A 272 -27.41 -10.82 11.11
C THR A 272 -27.89 -11.88 12.10
N LYS A 273 -27.02 -12.84 12.42
CA LYS A 273 -27.33 -13.99 13.28
C LYS A 273 -26.26 -14.19 14.34
N LEU A 274 -26.68 -14.48 15.58
CA LEU A 274 -25.77 -14.94 16.63
C LEU A 274 -25.44 -16.43 16.42
N CYS A 275 -24.16 -16.75 16.35
CA CYS A 275 -23.61 -18.09 16.15
C CYS A 275 -22.75 -18.47 17.36
N ARG A 276 -22.78 -19.74 17.79
CA ARG A 276 -22.03 -20.24 18.96
C ARG A 276 -20.85 -21.13 18.61
N SER A 277 -20.63 -21.39 17.32
CA SER A 277 -19.54 -22.23 16.83
C SER A 277 -19.11 -21.81 15.41
N ALA A 278 -17.93 -22.26 14.98
CA ALA A 278 -17.47 -22.11 13.60
C ALA A 278 -18.43 -22.80 12.61
N GLU A 279 -18.94 -23.98 12.96
CA GLU A 279 -19.93 -24.71 12.17
C GLU A 279 -21.21 -23.88 11.93
N GLU A 280 -21.75 -23.22 12.97
CA GLU A 280 -22.91 -22.35 12.83
C GLU A 280 -22.61 -21.13 11.94
N MET A 281 -21.40 -20.55 12.05
CA MET A 281 -20.95 -19.43 11.23
C MET A 281 -20.80 -19.80 9.76
N ILE A 282 -20.22 -20.97 9.47
CA ILE A 282 -20.04 -21.50 8.11
C ILE A 282 -21.40 -21.87 7.50
N ALA A 283 -22.28 -22.53 8.25
CA ALA A 283 -23.63 -22.84 7.79
C ALA A 283 -24.43 -21.58 7.42
N HIS A 284 -24.29 -20.52 8.21
CA HIS A 284 -24.91 -19.23 7.91
C HIS A 284 -24.29 -18.57 6.67
N TYR A 285 -22.96 -18.64 6.51
CA TYR A 285 -22.26 -18.18 5.31
C TYR A 285 -22.79 -18.86 4.04
N ARG A 286 -22.94 -20.19 4.03
CA ARG A 286 -23.51 -20.92 2.89
C ARG A 286 -24.95 -20.54 2.59
N THR A 287 -25.73 -20.23 3.63
CA THR A 287 -27.12 -19.75 3.47
C THR A 287 -27.13 -18.40 2.74
N ILE A 288 -26.29 -17.45 3.18
CA ILE A 288 -26.17 -16.13 2.54
C ILE A 288 -25.61 -16.26 1.11
N GLU A 289 -24.63 -17.15 0.89
CA GLU A 289 -24.07 -17.44 -0.44
C GLU A 289 -25.15 -17.87 -1.43
N ALA A 290 -26.03 -18.78 -1.02
CA ALA A 290 -27.14 -19.27 -1.84
C ALA A 290 -28.21 -18.20 -2.09
N GLU A 291 -28.47 -17.33 -1.12
CA GLU A 291 -29.45 -16.23 -1.22
C GLU A 291 -28.91 -14.99 -1.96
N ARG A 292 -27.58 -14.91 -2.19
CA ARG A 292 -26.87 -13.72 -2.67
C ARG A 292 -27.52 -13.05 -3.88
N ALA A 293 -27.93 -13.84 -4.88
CA ALA A 293 -28.52 -13.33 -6.11
C ALA A 293 -29.90 -12.66 -5.90
N GLY A 294 -30.59 -12.97 -4.79
CA GLY A 294 -31.93 -12.46 -4.49
C GLY A 294 -31.98 -11.31 -3.49
N LEU A 295 -30.84 -10.82 -2.99
CA LEU A 295 -30.80 -9.78 -1.95
C LEU A 295 -31.19 -8.38 -2.45
N GLY A 296 -31.03 -8.12 -3.75
CA GLY A 296 -31.29 -6.80 -4.35
C GLY A 296 -30.22 -5.75 -4.06
N TYR A 297 -29.10 -6.12 -3.44
CA TYR A 297 -27.92 -5.30 -3.22
C TYR A 297 -26.67 -6.19 -3.19
N ASP A 298 -25.50 -5.58 -3.38
CA ASP A 298 -24.23 -6.31 -3.43
C ASP A 298 -23.66 -6.58 -2.04
N ILE A 299 -23.16 -7.80 -1.88
CA ILE A 299 -22.36 -8.26 -0.75
C ILE A 299 -21.15 -9.04 -1.26
N ASP A 300 -20.04 -8.96 -0.53
CA ASP A 300 -18.77 -9.63 -0.89
C ASP A 300 -18.34 -10.72 0.11
N GLY A 301 -19.12 -10.95 1.17
CA GLY A 301 -18.88 -12.01 2.14
C GLY A 301 -19.79 -11.93 3.37
N VAL A 302 -19.31 -12.51 4.47
CA VAL A 302 -19.92 -12.43 5.81
C VAL A 302 -18.85 -11.98 6.81
N VAL A 303 -19.20 -11.06 7.71
CA VAL A 303 -18.34 -10.62 8.81
C VAL A 303 -18.72 -11.36 10.09
N TYR A 304 -17.73 -11.93 10.76
CA TYR A 304 -17.85 -12.52 12.09
C TYR A 304 -17.24 -11.57 13.12
N LYS A 305 -17.92 -11.33 14.24
CA LYS A 305 -17.41 -10.53 15.37
C LYS A 305 -17.66 -11.27 16.66
N VAL A 306 -16.67 -11.33 17.57
CA VAL A 306 -16.87 -11.84 18.93
C VAL A 306 -17.98 -11.03 19.60
N ASP A 307 -18.99 -11.70 20.14
CA ASP A 307 -20.20 -11.05 20.65
C ASP A 307 -19.94 -10.30 21.98
N ASP A 308 -19.13 -10.86 22.87
CA ASP A 308 -18.81 -10.24 24.17
C ASP A 308 -17.85 -9.04 24.03
N LEU A 309 -18.27 -7.85 24.47
CA LEU A 309 -17.48 -6.63 24.34
C LEU A 309 -16.30 -6.56 25.32
N GLY A 310 -16.37 -7.27 26.45
CA GLY A 310 -15.23 -7.47 27.34
C GLY A 310 -14.12 -8.25 26.67
N PHE A 311 -14.47 -9.30 25.93
CA PHE A 311 -13.52 -10.06 25.11
C PHE A 311 -12.96 -9.23 23.96
N GLN A 312 -13.77 -8.42 23.27
CA GLN A 312 -13.25 -7.51 22.24
C GLN A 312 -12.20 -6.55 22.79
N ARG A 313 -12.45 -5.93 23.97
CA ARG A 313 -11.48 -5.03 24.64
C ARG A 313 -10.16 -5.73 24.96
N ARG A 314 -10.22 -6.97 25.46
CA ARG A 314 -9.02 -7.77 25.77
C ARG A 314 -8.25 -8.17 24.51
N LEU A 315 -8.96 -8.64 23.49
CA LEU A 315 -8.37 -9.05 22.20
C LEU A 315 -7.71 -7.86 21.50
N GLY A 316 -8.29 -6.67 21.59
CA GLY A 316 -7.76 -5.45 21.02
C GLY A 316 -7.53 -5.55 19.50
N PHE A 317 -6.51 -4.85 19.03
CA PHE A 317 -6.22 -4.66 17.61
C PHE A 317 -4.80 -5.13 17.27
N VAL A 318 -4.60 -5.51 16.02
CA VAL A 318 -3.30 -5.43 15.35
C VAL A 318 -3.25 -4.14 14.54
N SER A 319 -2.10 -3.81 13.94
CA SER A 319 -1.85 -2.53 13.25
C SER A 319 -3.01 -2.03 12.38
N ARG A 320 -3.66 -2.93 11.62
CA ARG A 320 -4.68 -2.60 10.61
C ARG A 320 -6.07 -3.22 10.83
N ALA A 321 -6.25 -4.10 11.81
CA ALA A 321 -7.49 -4.87 11.99
C ALA A 321 -7.73 -5.30 13.45
N PRO A 322 -8.99 -5.46 13.87
CA PRO A 322 -9.32 -6.05 15.17
C PRO A 322 -8.99 -7.54 15.22
N ARG A 323 -8.50 -8.02 16.37
CA ARG A 323 -8.30 -9.48 16.58
C ARG A 323 -9.61 -10.24 16.80
N TRP A 324 -10.68 -9.52 17.05
CA TRP A 324 -11.99 -10.04 17.43
C TRP A 324 -13.00 -10.08 16.27
N ALA A 325 -12.60 -9.73 15.05
CA ALA A 325 -13.46 -9.84 13.87
C ALA A 325 -12.73 -10.35 12.62
N LEU A 326 -13.49 -10.97 11.71
CA LEU A 326 -13.00 -11.61 10.48
C LEU A 326 -14.02 -11.45 9.35
N ALA A 327 -13.58 -11.15 8.13
CA ALA A 327 -14.40 -11.15 6.93
C ALA A 327 -14.17 -12.43 6.11
N HIS A 328 -15.17 -13.29 6.02
CA HIS A 328 -15.17 -14.51 5.19
C HIS A 328 -15.75 -14.17 3.80
N LYS A 329 -14.89 -14.08 2.78
CA LYS A 329 -15.25 -13.61 1.43
C LYS A 329 -15.72 -14.72 0.49
N PHE A 330 -16.59 -14.38 -0.47
CA PHE A 330 -17.01 -15.28 -1.55
C PHE A 330 -15.91 -15.46 -2.62
N ALA A 331 -15.98 -16.56 -3.38
CA ALA A 331 -15.07 -16.83 -4.50
C ALA A 331 -15.23 -15.85 -5.70
N ALA A 332 -14.14 -15.65 -6.47
CA ALA A 332 -14.05 -14.73 -7.61
C ALA A 332 -14.94 -15.13 -8.82
N GLN A 333 -15.35 -14.15 -9.64
CA GLN A 333 -16.20 -14.37 -10.82
C GLN A 333 -15.39 -14.39 -12.13
N GLU A 334 -15.82 -15.23 -13.08
CA GLU A 334 -15.13 -15.48 -14.36
C GLU A 334 -16.05 -15.23 -15.55
N ALA A 335 -15.48 -14.82 -16.68
CA ALA A 335 -16.18 -14.77 -17.96
C ALA A 335 -15.25 -15.21 -19.10
N ILE A 336 -15.84 -15.52 -20.26
CA ILE A 336 -15.12 -15.97 -21.46
C ILE A 336 -15.40 -14.97 -22.59
N THR A 337 -14.36 -14.51 -23.27
CA THR A 337 -14.47 -13.58 -24.41
C THR A 337 -13.36 -13.80 -25.43
N GLU A 338 -13.35 -13.01 -26.50
CA GLU A 338 -12.38 -13.07 -27.59
C GLU A 338 -11.30 -11.98 -27.45
N LEU A 339 -10.04 -12.33 -27.68
CA LEU A 339 -8.89 -11.43 -27.71
C LEU A 339 -8.72 -10.82 -29.11
N LEU A 340 -9.05 -9.53 -29.26
CA LEU A 340 -9.03 -8.81 -30.54
C LEU A 340 -7.64 -8.29 -30.93
N ALA A 341 -6.84 -7.83 -29.96
CA ALA A 341 -5.50 -7.31 -30.21
C ALA A 341 -4.66 -7.30 -28.92
N ILE A 342 -3.34 -7.14 -29.07
CA ILE A 342 -2.41 -6.89 -27.95
C ILE A 342 -1.63 -5.61 -28.25
N ASP A 343 -1.90 -4.56 -27.47
CA ASP A 343 -1.19 -3.28 -27.53
C ASP A 343 -0.04 -3.24 -26.51
N ILE A 344 1.00 -2.45 -26.77
CA ILE A 344 2.13 -2.28 -25.84
C ILE A 344 2.13 -0.87 -25.26
N ASN A 345 1.89 -0.77 -23.96
CA ASN A 345 1.99 0.47 -23.20
C ASN A 345 3.40 0.65 -22.63
N VAL A 346 4.06 1.76 -22.97
CA VAL A 346 5.40 2.10 -22.47
C VAL A 346 5.28 2.91 -21.18
N GLY A 347 5.67 2.32 -20.05
CA GLY A 347 5.61 2.95 -18.74
C GLY A 347 6.73 3.98 -18.51
N ARG A 348 6.64 4.69 -17.38
CA ARG A 348 7.60 5.71 -16.92
C ARG A 348 9.06 5.27 -16.92
N THR A 349 9.33 4.05 -16.47
CA THR A 349 10.67 3.46 -16.42
C THR A 349 11.06 2.76 -17.72
N GLY A 350 10.29 2.99 -18.78
CA GLY A 350 10.45 2.33 -20.07
C GLY A 350 9.89 0.91 -20.14
N SER A 351 9.20 0.37 -19.12
CA SER A 351 8.60 -0.97 -19.21
C SER A 351 7.63 -1.07 -20.39
N LEU A 352 7.75 -2.12 -21.20
CA LEU A 352 6.77 -2.45 -22.23
C LEU A 352 5.74 -3.41 -21.62
N ASN A 353 4.50 -2.94 -21.45
CA ASN A 353 3.44 -3.69 -20.77
C ASN A 353 2.36 -4.08 -21.79
N PRO A 354 2.12 -5.39 -22.03
CA PRO A 354 1.11 -5.85 -22.97
C PRO A 354 -0.31 -5.71 -22.40
N LEU A 355 -1.20 -5.14 -23.21
CA LEU A 355 -2.61 -4.93 -22.90
C LEU A 355 -3.48 -5.67 -23.91
N ALA A 356 -4.30 -6.61 -23.44
CA ALA A 356 -5.30 -7.29 -24.25
C ALA A 356 -6.47 -6.35 -24.57
N ARG A 357 -6.80 -6.23 -25.85
CA ARG A 357 -8.07 -5.66 -26.33
C ARG A 357 -9.07 -6.79 -26.48
N LEU A 358 -10.17 -6.73 -25.76
CA LEU A 358 -11.15 -7.79 -25.68
C LEU A 358 -12.43 -7.40 -26.40
N LYS A 359 -13.12 -8.40 -26.97
CA LYS A 359 -14.53 -8.24 -27.29
C LYS A 359 -15.28 -7.94 -25.98
N PRO A 360 -16.09 -6.86 -25.92
CA PRO A 360 -16.75 -6.47 -24.68
C PRO A 360 -17.51 -7.62 -24.03
N VAL A 361 -17.22 -7.90 -22.75
CA VAL A 361 -17.85 -8.98 -21.96
C VAL A 361 -18.17 -8.52 -20.56
N THR A 362 -19.27 -8.99 -19.98
CA THR A 362 -19.64 -8.65 -18.59
C THR A 362 -18.97 -9.62 -17.62
N VAL A 363 -18.21 -9.11 -16.64
CA VAL A 363 -17.59 -9.89 -15.56
C VAL A 363 -17.84 -9.16 -14.24
N GLY A 364 -18.46 -9.78 -13.24
CA GLY A 364 -18.77 -9.06 -11.99
C GLY A 364 -19.66 -7.83 -12.18
N GLY A 365 -20.60 -7.87 -13.13
CA GLY A 365 -21.51 -6.75 -13.43
C GLY A 365 -20.91 -5.60 -14.27
N VAL A 366 -19.61 -5.62 -14.60
CA VAL A 366 -18.94 -4.57 -15.40
C VAL A 366 -18.59 -5.07 -16.80
N VAL A 367 -18.79 -4.22 -17.80
CA VAL A 367 -18.34 -4.47 -19.18
C VAL A 367 -16.84 -4.27 -19.29
N VAL A 368 -16.13 -5.35 -19.57
CA VAL A 368 -14.69 -5.43 -19.75
C VAL A 368 -14.35 -5.46 -21.24
N SER A 369 -13.56 -4.49 -21.69
CA SER A 369 -13.02 -4.41 -23.06
C SER A 369 -11.48 -4.41 -23.11
N ASN A 370 -10.82 -4.32 -21.96
CA ASN A 370 -9.37 -4.39 -21.85
C ASN A 370 -8.97 -5.26 -20.67
N ALA A 371 -7.87 -6.00 -20.81
CA ALA A 371 -7.31 -6.78 -19.72
C ALA A 371 -5.78 -6.73 -19.74
N THR A 372 -5.14 -6.80 -18.57
CA THR A 372 -3.68 -6.89 -18.49
C THR A 372 -3.20 -8.28 -18.93
N LEU A 373 -2.03 -8.31 -19.59
CA LEU A 373 -1.27 -9.52 -19.88
C LEU A 373 0.07 -9.53 -19.13
N HIS A 374 0.24 -8.66 -18.13
CA HIS A 374 1.43 -8.50 -17.27
C HIS A 374 2.74 -8.14 -18.01
N ASN A 375 3.36 -9.07 -18.72
CA ASN A 375 4.66 -8.91 -19.38
C ASN A 375 4.86 -9.93 -20.52
N GLU A 376 6.00 -9.82 -21.22
CA GLU A 376 6.36 -10.70 -22.34
C GLU A 376 6.32 -12.20 -21.97
N GLY A 377 6.88 -12.59 -20.83
CA GLY A 377 6.87 -13.98 -20.37
C GLY A 377 5.44 -14.49 -20.13
N TYR A 378 4.60 -13.65 -19.51
CA TYR A 378 3.20 -14.01 -19.27
C TYR A 378 2.42 -14.19 -20.59
N VAL A 379 2.71 -13.45 -21.66
CA VAL A 379 2.09 -13.72 -22.98
C VAL A 379 2.57 -15.07 -23.55
N GLN A 380 3.82 -15.43 -23.30
CA GLN A 380 4.46 -16.65 -23.79
C GLN A 380 4.12 -17.92 -22.99
N GLY A 381 3.38 -17.81 -21.88
CA GLY A 381 3.14 -18.98 -21.01
C GLY A 381 4.29 -19.28 -20.07
N VAL A 382 5.10 -18.27 -19.70
CA VAL A 382 6.26 -18.40 -18.81
C VAL A 382 6.14 -17.44 -17.62
N GLY A 383 6.30 -17.99 -16.42
CA GLY A 383 6.34 -17.25 -15.15
C GLY A 383 7.60 -16.42 -14.98
N ALA A 384 7.63 -15.56 -13.95
CA ALA A 384 8.79 -14.72 -13.65
C ALA A 384 10.04 -15.52 -13.20
N ASP A 385 9.83 -16.71 -12.68
CA ASP A 385 10.85 -17.69 -12.29
C ASP A 385 11.47 -18.44 -13.49
N GLY A 386 10.78 -18.41 -14.63
CA GLY A 386 11.10 -19.14 -15.86
C GLY A 386 10.29 -20.42 -16.05
N GLU A 387 9.41 -20.77 -15.11
CA GLU A 387 8.62 -21.99 -15.18
C GLU A 387 7.36 -21.82 -16.06
N PRO A 388 6.84 -22.89 -16.68
CA PRO A 388 5.62 -22.81 -17.48
C PRO A 388 4.42 -22.40 -16.63
N ILE A 389 3.67 -21.40 -17.09
CA ILE A 389 2.34 -21.06 -16.56
C ILE A 389 1.27 -21.48 -17.57
N ARG A 390 0.07 -21.81 -17.07
CA ARG A 390 -1.02 -22.40 -17.89
C ARG A 390 -0.52 -23.60 -18.71
N GLU A 391 0.31 -24.44 -18.09
CA GLU A 391 0.92 -25.61 -18.74
C GLU A 391 1.72 -25.25 -20.01
N GLY A 392 2.29 -24.03 -20.07
CA GLY A 392 3.05 -23.54 -21.22
C GLY A 392 2.20 -22.95 -22.35
N ARG A 393 0.90 -22.75 -22.14
CA ARG A 393 0.02 -22.12 -23.14
C ARG A 393 0.33 -20.63 -23.30
N ASP A 394 0.70 -20.26 -24.52
CA ASP A 394 0.81 -18.88 -24.98
C ASP A 394 -0.56 -18.26 -25.23
N ILE A 395 -0.61 -16.93 -25.29
CA ILE A 395 -1.81 -16.15 -25.60
C ILE A 395 -1.62 -15.51 -26.99
N ARG A 396 -2.60 -15.67 -27.87
CA ARG A 396 -2.57 -15.24 -29.27
C ARG A 396 -3.74 -14.34 -29.61
N VAL A 397 -3.52 -13.38 -30.49
CA VAL A 397 -4.62 -12.59 -31.06
C VAL A 397 -5.59 -13.54 -31.77
N GLY A 398 -6.89 -13.37 -31.52
CA GLY A 398 -7.97 -14.26 -31.94
C GLY A 398 -8.35 -15.35 -30.93
N ASP A 399 -7.57 -15.56 -29.86
CA ASP A 399 -7.90 -16.57 -28.85
C ASP A 399 -9.22 -16.27 -28.14
N THR A 400 -9.97 -17.34 -27.83
CA THR A 400 -11.00 -17.28 -26.80
C THR A 400 -10.32 -17.39 -25.43
N VAL A 401 -10.46 -16.36 -24.60
CA VAL A 401 -9.76 -16.20 -23.32
C VAL A 401 -10.72 -16.21 -22.14
N ILE A 402 -10.26 -16.75 -21.01
CA ILE A 402 -10.95 -16.67 -19.74
C ILE A 402 -10.47 -15.42 -19.01
N VAL A 403 -11.38 -14.48 -18.84
CA VAL A 403 -11.15 -13.22 -18.15
C VAL A 403 -11.67 -13.36 -16.73
N VAL A 404 -10.82 -13.04 -15.78
CA VAL A 404 -11.19 -13.08 -14.37
C VAL A 404 -11.23 -11.66 -13.85
N ARG A 405 -12.28 -11.39 -13.08
CA ARG A 405 -12.43 -10.15 -12.34
C ARG A 405 -12.91 -10.52 -10.94
N ALA A 406 -12.10 -10.22 -9.94
CA ALA A 406 -12.54 -10.24 -8.56
C ALA A 406 -12.80 -8.79 -8.11
N GLY A 407 -13.97 -8.51 -7.55
CA GLY A 407 -14.34 -7.13 -7.15
C GLY A 407 -13.96 -6.05 -8.18
N ASP A 408 -13.27 -5.02 -7.67
CA ASP A 408 -12.96 -3.72 -8.28
C ASP A 408 -12.51 -3.56 -9.77
N VAL A 409 -11.80 -4.51 -10.41
CA VAL A 409 -10.49 -4.12 -11.03
C VAL A 409 -10.19 -4.39 -12.49
N ILE A 410 -9.11 -3.73 -13.03
CA ILE A 410 -8.29 -4.11 -14.21
C ILE A 410 -8.38 -5.62 -14.42
N PRO A 411 -9.24 -6.04 -15.34
CA PRO A 411 -9.43 -7.44 -15.66
C PRO A 411 -8.11 -8.05 -16.13
N LYS A 412 -7.91 -9.34 -15.88
CA LYS A 412 -6.77 -10.08 -16.45
C LYS A 412 -7.25 -11.27 -17.25
N VAL A 413 -6.48 -11.62 -18.26
CA VAL A 413 -6.64 -12.90 -18.95
C VAL A 413 -5.98 -13.97 -18.09
N ARG A 414 -6.76 -14.88 -17.51
CA ARG A 414 -6.24 -15.99 -16.71
C ARG A 414 -5.70 -17.11 -17.59
N ASP A 415 -6.46 -17.54 -18.59
CA ASP A 415 -6.11 -18.67 -19.46
C ASP A 415 -6.79 -18.56 -20.84
N VAL A 416 -6.42 -19.45 -21.75
CA VAL A 416 -6.99 -19.61 -23.09
C VAL A 416 -7.85 -20.86 -23.12
N VAL A 417 -9.01 -20.76 -23.76
CA VAL A 417 -9.86 -21.91 -24.09
C VAL A 417 -9.29 -22.57 -25.35
N ILE A 418 -8.33 -23.48 -25.17
CA ILE A 418 -7.51 -24.03 -26.27
C ILE A 418 -8.33 -24.70 -27.38
N ASP A 419 -9.42 -25.37 -27.03
CA ASP A 419 -10.32 -26.04 -27.97
C ASP A 419 -11.02 -25.06 -28.94
N LYS A 420 -10.99 -23.76 -28.63
CA LYS A 420 -11.58 -22.68 -29.44
C LYS A 420 -10.53 -21.80 -30.11
N ARG A 421 -9.24 -22.17 -30.06
CA ARG A 421 -8.18 -21.42 -30.73
C ARG A 421 -8.40 -21.46 -32.25
N PRO A 422 -8.49 -20.30 -32.93
CA PRO A 422 -8.54 -20.26 -34.39
C PRO A 422 -7.30 -20.94 -35.00
N ALA A 423 -7.49 -21.66 -36.11
CA ALA A 423 -6.41 -22.40 -36.75
C ALA A 423 -5.30 -21.49 -37.32
N ASP A 424 -5.65 -20.23 -37.60
CA ASP A 424 -4.76 -19.17 -38.10
C ASP A 424 -4.17 -18.30 -36.98
N ALA A 425 -4.46 -18.58 -35.70
CA ALA A 425 -3.91 -17.83 -34.57
C ALA A 425 -2.39 -18.04 -34.46
N VAL A 426 -1.64 -16.95 -34.65
CA VAL A 426 -0.16 -16.95 -34.61
C VAL A 426 0.37 -16.53 -33.24
N PRO A 427 1.51 -17.09 -32.78
CA PRO A 427 2.18 -16.63 -31.57
C PRO A 427 2.46 -15.12 -31.61
N TYR A 428 2.20 -14.42 -30.52
CA TYR A 428 2.44 -12.98 -30.45
C TYR A 428 3.95 -12.69 -30.38
N VAL A 429 4.44 -11.88 -31.31
CA VAL A 429 5.85 -11.44 -31.34
C VAL A 429 5.98 -10.15 -30.53
N PHE A 430 6.64 -10.24 -29.39
CA PHE A 430 6.87 -9.08 -28.53
C PHE A 430 7.91 -8.14 -29.17
N PRO A 431 7.68 -6.82 -29.19
CA PRO A 431 8.56 -5.91 -29.93
C PRO A 431 9.93 -5.76 -29.26
N ASP A 432 10.97 -5.80 -30.08
CA ASP A 432 12.38 -5.57 -29.73
C ASP A 432 12.78 -4.08 -29.83
N THR A 433 11.87 -3.24 -30.33
CA THR A 433 11.95 -1.79 -30.34
C THR A 433 10.77 -1.18 -29.59
N CYS A 434 11.00 -0.03 -28.98
CA CYS A 434 9.98 0.71 -28.26
C CYS A 434 8.99 1.32 -29.26
N PRO A 435 7.67 1.03 -29.17
CA PRO A 435 6.67 1.57 -30.09
C PRO A 435 6.50 3.09 -29.95
N ALA A 436 6.93 3.68 -28.84
CA ALA A 436 6.81 5.12 -28.60
C ALA A 436 7.98 5.95 -29.18
N CYS A 437 9.17 5.37 -29.34
CA CYS A 437 10.37 6.15 -29.71
C CYS A 437 11.32 5.46 -30.68
N GLY A 438 11.04 4.21 -31.08
CA GLY A 438 11.89 3.41 -31.94
C GLY A 438 13.21 2.92 -31.33
N SER A 439 13.55 3.35 -30.10
CA SER A 439 14.75 2.88 -29.40
C SER A 439 14.70 1.39 -29.13
N ARG A 440 15.85 0.74 -29.04
CA ARG A 440 15.95 -0.68 -28.68
C ARG A 440 15.25 -0.94 -27.33
N ALA A 441 14.54 -2.06 -27.25
CA ALA A 441 13.90 -2.53 -26.04
C ALA A 441 14.55 -3.85 -25.59
N VAL A 442 15.13 -3.86 -24.39
CA VAL A 442 15.96 -4.97 -23.90
C VAL A 442 15.44 -5.51 -22.59
N ARG A 443 15.68 -6.80 -22.35
CA ARG A 443 15.59 -7.40 -21.01
C ARG A 443 17.01 -7.37 -20.43
N GLU A 444 17.20 -6.72 -19.30
CA GLU A 444 18.52 -6.64 -18.68
C GLU A 444 18.92 -7.98 -18.07
N LEU A 445 20.19 -8.35 -18.21
CA LEU A 445 20.73 -9.52 -17.55
C LEU A 445 21.07 -9.15 -16.11
N ASN A 446 20.40 -9.78 -15.14
CA ASN A 446 20.75 -9.59 -13.74
C ASN A 446 22.14 -10.19 -13.48
N PRO A 447 23.15 -9.39 -13.10
CA PRO A 447 24.52 -9.87 -13.00
C PRO A 447 24.73 -10.88 -11.85
N ARG A 448 23.87 -10.85 -10.82
CA ARG A 448 23.90 -11.74 -9.65
C ARG A 448 23.22 -13.08 -9.93
N THR A 449 22.05 -13.07 -10.56
CA THR A 449 21.28 -14.30 -10.81
C THR A 449 21.56 -14.91 -12.19
N LYS A 450 22.25 -14.18 -13.08
CA LYS A 450 22.47 -14.52 -14.50
C LYS A 450 21.17 -14.81 -15.27
N LYS A 451 20.01 -14.37 -14.75
CA LYS A 451 18.70 -14.45 -15.41
C LYS A 451 18.36 -13.11 -16.05
N LEU A 452 17.64 -13.14 -17.17
CA LEU A 452 17.08 -11.95 -17.78
C LEU A 452 15.89 -11.44 -16.94
N ASP A 453 15.80 -10.13 -16.70
CA ASP A 453 14.64 -9.48 -16.07
C ASP A 453 13.35 -9.93 -16.77
N ALA A 454 12.28 -10.20 -16.05
CA ALA A 454 10.97 -10.57 -16.63
C ALA A 454 10.38 -9.45 -17.51
N ILE A 455 10.80 -8.20 -17.28
CA ILE A 455 10.26 -7.02 -17.96
C ILE A 455 11.24 -6.52 -19.03
N ARG A 456 10.74 -6.34 -20.25
CA ARG A 456 11.47 -5.66 -21.33
C ARG A 456 11.31 -4.15 -21.19
N ARG A 457 12.41 -3.40 -21.32
CA ARG A 457 12.45 -1.95 -21.14
C ARG A 457 13.02 -1.23 -22.35
N CYS A 458 12.40 -0.10 -22.69
CA CYS A 458 12.90 0.89 -23.63
C CYS A 458 14.20 1.50 -23.10
N THR A 459 15.29 1.40 -23.86
CA THR A 459 16.57 2.03 -23.54
C THR A 459 16.62 3.51 -23.91
N GLY A 460 15.55 4.03 -24.52
CA GLY A 460 15.47 5.41 -24.98
C GLY A 460 15.51 6.44 -23.87
N GLY A 461 15.31 6.06 -22.61
CA GLY A 461 15.48 6.92 -21.43
C GLY A 461 14.95 8.34 -21.63
N LEU A 462 15.87 9.31 -21.73
CA LEU A 462 15.60 10.74 -21.88
C LEU A 462 14.99 11.13 -23.23
N ILE A 463 15.27 10.39 -24.31
CA ILE A 463 14.73 10.69 -25.64
C ILE A 463 13.35 10.07 -25.87
N CYS A 464 12.91 9.18 -24.97
CA CYS A 464 11.62 8.51 -25.11
C CYS A 464 10.49 9.46 -24.68
N PRO A 465 9.62 9.95 -25.59
CA PRO A 465 8.54 10.86 -25.24
C PRO A 465 7.56 10.23 -24.26
N ALA A 466 7.30 8.92 -24.37
CA ALA A 466 6.45 8.21 -23.40
C ALA A 466 7.05 8.25 -21.99
N GLN A 467 8.36 8.09 -21.84
CA GLN A 467 8.99 8.20 -20.52
C GLN A 467 8.97 9.64 -20.00
N GLY A 468 9.21 10.64 -20.87
CA GLY A 468 9.13 12.06 -20.49
C GLY A 468 7.75 12.47 -20.00
N VAL A 469 6.70 12.11 -20.73
CA VAL A 469 5.30 12.36 -20.36
C VAL A 469 4.95 11.67 -19.04
N GLU A 470 5.28 10.39 -18.88
CA GLU A 470 4.97 9.63 -17.66
C GLU A 470 5.77 10.14 -16.44
N ARG A 471 6.99 10.65 -16.63
CA ARG A 471 7.76 11.32 -15.56
C ARG A 471 7.07 12.61 -15.11
N LEU A 472 6.58 13.42 -16.04
CA LEU A 472 5.83 14.64 -15.72
C LEU A 472 4.49 14.32 -15.03
N LYS A 473 3.78 13.27 -15.47
CA LYS A 473 2.56 12.79 -14.78
C LYS A 473 2.84 12.36 -13.34
N HIS A 474 3.95 11.65 -13.12
CA HIS A 474 4.39 11.29 -11.77
C HIS A 474 4.75 12.54 -10.95
N PHE A 475 5.44 13.51 -11.56
CA PHE A 475 5.80 14.76 -10.90
C PHE A 475 4.57 15.53 -10.41
N VAL A 476 3.55 15.70 -11.25
CA VAL A 476 2.31 16.43 -10.89
C VAL A 476 1.34 15.60 -10.04
N SER A 477 1.63 14.31 -9.81
CA SER A 477 0.77 13.39 -9.07
C SER A 477 0.50 13.85 -7.63
N ARG A 478 -0.55 13.28 -7.04
CA ARG A 478 -0.99 13.58 -5.66
C ARG A 478 0.08 13.35 -4.59
N ASN A 479 0.99 12.40 -4.78
CA ASN A 479 2.08 12.16 -3.83
C ASN A 479 3.38 12.92 -4.21
N GLY A 480 3.46 13.40 -5.47
CA GLY A 480 4.52 14.28 -5.96
C GLY A 480 4.29 15.74 -5.58
N PHE A 481 4.02 16.61 -6.54
CA PHE A 481 3.76 18.03 -6.28
C PHE A 481 2.28 18.36 -6.02
N ASP A 482 1.35 17.42 -6.28
CA ASP A 482 -0.09 17.62 -6.12
C ASP A 482 -0.57 18.90 -6.80
N LEU A 483 -0.34 18.96 -8.11
CA LEU A 483 -0.71 20.09 -8.96
C LEU A 483 -2.09 19.83 -9.56
N GLU A 484 -3.12 20.18 -8.79
CA GLU A 484 -4.51 20.00 -9.21
C GLU A 484 -4.79 20.75 -10.53
N GLY A 485 -5.42 20.06 -11.47
CA GLY A 485 -5.75 20.57 -12.81
C GLY A 485 -4.73 20.22 -13.91
N PHE A 486 -3.51 19.80 -13.57
CA PHE A 486 -2.54 19.24 -14.53
C PHE A 486 -2.78 17.75 -14.76
N GLY A 487 -3.97 17.40 -15.24
CA GLY A 487 -4.32 16.01 -15.57
C GLY A 487 -3.48 15.43 -16.72
N GLN A 488 -3.54 14.11 -16.90
CA GLN A 488 -2.81 13.38 -17.94
C GLN A 488 -2.88 14.04 -19.33
N THR A 489 -4.07 14.46 -19.76
CA THR A 489 -4.27 15.11 -21.05
C THR A 489 -3.57 16.47 -21.15
N TYR A 490 -3.52 17.25 -20.07
CA TYR A 490 -2.82 18.54 -20.08
C TYR A 490 -1.31 18.35 -20.19
N ILE A 491 -0.74 17.40 -19.45
CA ILE A 491 0.69 17.08 -19.56
C ILE A 491 1.06 16.63 -20.97
N GLU A 492 0.24 15.77 -21.58
CA GLU A 492 0.43 15.35 -22.98
C GLU A 492 0.41 16.55 -23.93
N VAL A 493 -0.58 17.45 -23.80
CA VAL A 493 -0.69 18.66 -24.62
C VAL A 493 0.52 19.58 -24.46
N LEU A 494 0.95 19.84 -23.23
CA LEU A 494 2.07 20.73 -22.96
C LEU A 494 3.39 20.14 -23.46
N PHE A 495 3.53 18.82 -23.34
CA PHE A 495 4.70 18.11 -23.84
C PHE A 495 4.74 18.08 -25.37
N GLU A 496 3.61 17.80 -26.03
CA GLU A 496 3.46 17.84 -27.50
C GLU A 496 3.73 19.26 -28.04
N ALA A 497 3.21 20.28 -27.37
CA ALA A 497 3.44 21.69 -27.73
C ALA A 497 4.87 22.18 -27.45
N GLY A 498 5.69 21.37 -26.78
CA GLY A 498 7.07 21.71 -26.43
C GLY A 498 7.20 22.75 -25.32
N LEU A 499 6.11 23.07 -24.62
CA LEU A 499 6.09 24.03 -23.50
C LEU A 499 6.67 23.45 -22.22
N VAL A 500 6.57 22.13 -22.04
CA VAL A 500 7.10 21.42 -20.85
C VAL A 500 7.86 20.19 -21.31
N LYS A 501 9.16 20.13 -21.01
CA LYS A 501 10.02 18.95 -21.24
C LYS A 501 10.64 18.40 -19.95
N GLN A 502 10.73 19.23 -18.92
CA GLN A 502 11.20 18.86 -17.58
C GLN A 502 10.34 19.54 -16.50
N PRO A 503 10.44 19.09 -15.23
CA PRO A 503 9.60 19.64 -14.16
C PRO A 503 9.72 21.15 -13.94
N ALA A 504 10.93 21.72 -14.06
CA ALA A 504 11.15 23.16 -13.88
C ALA A 504 10.35 24.02 -14.87
N ASP A 505 10.13 23.52 -16.09
CA ASP A 505 9.39 24.25 -17.12
C ASP A 505 7.93 24.52 -16.71
N LEU A 506 7.34 23.66 -15.86
CA LEU A 506 5.99 23.87 -15.33
C LEU A 506 5.87 25.19 -14.57
N PHE A 507 6.86 25.52 -13.74
CA PHE A 507 6.87 26.75 -12.92
C PHE A 507 7.27 28.01 -13.71
N ARG A 508 7.67 27.83 -14.97
CA ARG A 508 8.01 28.88 -15.93
C ARG A 508 6.91 29.11 -16.97
N LEU A 509 5.79 28.39 -16.87
CA LEU A 509 4.67 28.54 -17.80
C LEU A 509 4.06 29.94 -17.70
N GLU A 510 3.91 30.57 -18.87
CA GLU A 510 3.21 31.84 -19.00
C GLU A 510 1.77 31.62 -19.49
N PHE A 511 0.90 32.57 -19.14
CA PHE A 511 -0.54 32.50 -19.44
C PHE A 511 -0.86 32.35 -20.94
N GLU A 512 -0.24 33.17 -21.80
CA GLU A 512 -0.57 33.18 -23.23
C GLU A 512 -0.12 31.91 -23.97
N PRO A 513 1.13 31.40 -23.81
CA PRO A 513 1.54 30.12 -24.39
C PRO A 513 0.69 28.93 -23.92
N LEU A 514 0.37 28.87 -22.62
CA LEU A 514 -0.48 27.83 -22.04
C LEU A 514 -1.88 27.85 -22.66
N LYS A 515 -2.49 29.03 -22.77
CA LYS A 515 -3.79 29.23 -23.42
C LYS A 515 -3.77 28.78 -24.87
N ALA A 516 -2.75 29.18 -25.63
CA ALA A 516 -2.62 28.83 -27.04
C ALA A 516 -2.57 27.30 -27.24
N ALA A 517 -1.79 26.57 -26.43
CA ALA A 517 -1.68 25.11 -26.52
C ALA A 517 -3.01 24.40 -26.22
N ILE A 518 -3.74 24.84 -25.19
CA ILE A 518 -5.05 24.28 -24.81
C ILE A 518 -6.07 24.49 -25.93
N VAL A 519 -6.12 25.71 -26.49
CA VAL A 519 -7.03 26.05 -27.58
C VAL A 519 -6.71 25.21 -28.83
N ALA A 520 -5.44 25.09 -29.20
CA ALA A 520 -5.00 24.32 -30.35
C ALA A 520 -5.40 22.83 -30.25
N ARG A 521 -5.21 22.19 -29.08
CA ARG A 521 -5.64 20.80 -28.87
C ARG A 521 -7.16 20.65 -29.04
N ARG A 522 -7.93 21.59 -28.49
CA ARG A 522 -9.40 21.57 -28.59
C ARG A 522 -9.87 21.66 -30.03
N GLU A 523 -9.23 22.49 -30.83
CA GLU A 523 -9.52 22.62 -32.27
C GLU A 523 -9.16 21.35 -33.04
N ALA A 524 -8.01 20.72 -32.74
CA ALA A 524 -7.59 19.46 -33.33
C ALA A 524 -8.58 18.32 -33.03
N LEU A 525 -8.99 18.15 -31.76
CA LEU A 525 -10.00 17.16 -31.37
C LEU A 525 -11.35 17.43 -32.07
N SER A 526 -11.75 18.69 -32.19
CA SER A 526 -12.98 19.05 -32.91
C SER A 526 -12.87 18.79 -34.41
N ALA A 527 -11.68 18.83 -35.01
CA ALA A 527 -11.46 18.45 -36.40
C ALA A 527 -11.52 16.92 -36.58
N GLN A 528 -10.91 16.17 -35.67
CA GLN A 528 -10.94 14.70 -35.67
C GLN A 528 -12.37 14.15 -35.57
N ARG A 529 -13.17 14.62 -34.62
CA ARG A 529 -14.58 14.21 -34.48
C ARG A 529 -15.41 14.47 -35.74
N ARG A 530 -15.16 15.60 -36.41
CA ARG A 530 -15.81 15.92 -37.69
C ARG A 530 -15.42 14.94 -38.80
N ALA A 531 -14.17 14.48 -38.81
CA ALA A 531 -13.69 13.49 -39.78
C ALA A 531 -14.26 12.10 -39.51
N GLU A 532 -14.49 11.74 -38.24
CA GLU A 532 -15.06 10.46 -37.80
C GLU A 532 -16.61 10.41 -37.90
N GLY A 533 -17.24 11.48 -38.38
CA GLY A 533 -18.70 11.53 -38.55
C GLY A 533 -19.50 11.72 -37.26
N GLU A 534 -18.84 12.07 -36.15
CA GLU A 534 -19.51 12.32 -34.88
C GLU A 534 -20.29 13.65 -34.92
N PRO A 535 -21.48 13.70 -34.28
CA PRO A 535 -22.26 14.92 -34.20
C PRO A 535 -21.50 16.04 -33.47
N ALA A 536 -21.53 17.24 -34.04
CA ALA A 536 -20.84 18.38 -33.44
C ALA A 536 -21.38 18.66 -32.02
N PRO A 537 -20.50 18.88 -31.02
CA PRO A 537 -20.95 19.21 -29.67
C PRO A 537 -21.78 20.50 -29.70
N LYS A 538 -22.90 20.51 -28.94
CA LYS A 538 -23.75 21.71 -28.81
C LYS A 538 -22.90 22.91 -28.36
N LYS A 539 -23.05 24.06 -29.05
CA LYS A 539 -22.36 25.31 -28.67
C LYS A 539 -22.75 25.69 -27.22
N PRO A 540 -21.78 25.96 -26.32
CA PRO A 540 -22.08 26.41 -24.97
C PRO A 540 -22.71 27.81 -24.97
N THR A 541 -23.58 28.06 -24.00
CA THR A 541 -24.50 29.22 -23.91
C THR A 541 -23.96 30.44 -23.14
N LYS A 542 -22.67 30.51 -22.79
CA LYS A 542 -22.07 31.67 -22.08
C LYS A 542 -20.73 32.12 -22.66
N LYS A 543 -20.33 33.38 -22.35
CA LYS A 543 -19.07 34.05 -22.75
C LYS A 543 -17.84 33.20 -22.35
N LYS A 544 -17.44 32.31 -23.25
CA LYS A 544 -16.44 31.25 -23.05
C LYS A 544 -15.03 31.75 -22.69
N GLY A 545 -14.67 32.97 -23.09
CA GLY A 545 -13.31 33.50 -22.90
C GLY A 545 -12.96 33.83 -21.46
N GLU A 546 -13.87 34.43 -20.68
CA GLU A 546 -13.58 34.86 -19.31
C GLU A 546 -13.47 33.67 -18.33
N GLU A 547 -14.27 32.61 -18.52
CA GLU A 547 -14.22 31.39 -17.70
C GLU A 547 -12.99 30.52 -18.04
N GLU A 548 -12.60 30.45 -19.31
CA GLU A 548 -11.38 29.74 -19.78
C GLU A 548 -10.13 30.45 -19.26
N ASP A 549 -10.07 31.77 -19.34
CA ASP A 549 -8.98 32.57 -18.78
C ASP A 549 -8.87 32.41 -17.26
N LYS A 550 -10.00 32.33 -16.55
CA LYS A 550 -10.02 32.08 -15.11
C LYS A 550 -9.51 30.68 -14.76
N ALA A 551 -9.90 29.65 -15.52
CA ALA A 551 -9.41 28.29 -15.30
C ALA A 551 -7.89 28.19 -15.51
N ILE A 552 -7.35 28.82 -16.56
CA ILE A 552 -5.91 28.86 -16.83
C ILE A 552 -5.16 29.64 -15.74
N LYS A 553 -5.72 30.76 -15.26
CA LYS A 553 -5.14 31.49 -14.11
C LYS A 553 -5.11 30.64 -12.84
N ASN A 554 -6.14 29.83 -12.60
CA ASN A 554 -6.14 28.91 -11.46
C ASN A 554 -5.06 27.81 -11.58
N LEU A 555 -4.80 27.31 -12.80
CA LEU A 555 -3.69 26.37 -13.05
C LEU A 555 -2.33 27.01 -12.74
N LEU A 556 -2.11 28.25 -13.17
CA LEU A 556 -0.87 28.97 -12.84
C LEU A 556 -0.76 29.24 -11.33
N ALA A 557 -1.87 29.61 -10.69
CA ALA A 557 -1.89 29.81 -9.25
C ALA A 557 -1.60 28.52 -8.45
N SER A 558 -2.00 27.34 -8.95
CA SER A 558 -1.68 26.06 -8.28
C SER A 558 -0.20 25.71 -8.36
N LEU A 559 0.50 26.12 -9.43
CA LEU A 559 1.96 26.04 -9.53
C LEU A 559 2.63 26.97 -8.51
N ASP A 560 2.19 28.22 -8.42
CA ASP A 560 2.75 29.19 -7.48
C ASP A 560 2.57 28.77 -6.02
N ALA A 561 1.42 28.17 -5.68
CA ALA A 561 1.14 27.63 -4.35
C ALA A 561 2.07 26.47 -3.94
N ARG A 562 2.76 25.85 -4.90
CA ARG A 562 3.69 24.72 -4.68
C ARG A 562 5.16 25.12 -4.87
N ARG A 563 5.49 26.42 -4.84
CA ARG A 563 6.88 26.91 -4.81
C ARG A 563 7.61 26.62 -3.51
N THR A 564 6.90 26.23 -2.46
CA THR A 564 7.51 25.62 -1.26
C THR A 564 6.84 24.27 -1.04
N ILE A 565 7.63 23.22 -0.88
CA ILE A 565 7.10 21.86 -0.73
C ILE A 565 7.90 21.02 0.29
N PRO A 566 7.25 20.13 1.05
CA PRO A 566 7.97 19.20 1.93
C PRO A 566 9.00 18.34 1.18
N LEU A 567 10.18 18.15 1.78
CA LEU A 567 11.30 17.44 1.14
C LEU A 567 10.95 16.02 0.68
N ASN A 568 10.12 15.30 1.43
CA ASN A 568 9.69 13.94 1.06
C ASN A 568 8.89 13.93 -0.25
N ARG A 569 8.08 14.96 -0.50
CA ARG A 569 7.30 15.10 -1.72
C ARG A 569 8.16 15.51 -2.90
N PHE A 570 9.10 16.42 -2.66
CA PHE A 570 10.10 16.80 -3.65
C PHE A 570 10.88 15.57 -4.14
N LEU A 571 11.42 14.78 -3.21
CA LEU A 571 12.19 13.58 -3.52
C LEU A 571 11.37 12.51 -4.24
N PHE A 572 10.16 12.25 -3.77
CA PHE A 572 9.26 11.31 -4.43
C PHE A 572 8.97 11.75 -5.87
N ALA A 573 8.70 13.04 -6.10
CA ALA A 573 8.36 13.58 -7.41
C ALA A 573 9.48 13.46 -8.45
N LEU A 574 10.75 13.43 -8.03
CA LEU A 574 11.89 13.22 -8.95
C LEU A 574 11.85 11.85 -9.64
N GLY A 575 11.13 10.87 -9.06
CA GLY A 575 10.97 9.54 -9.66
C GLY A 575 12.28 8.76 -9.78
N ILE A 576 13.21 8.98 -8.83
CA ILE A 576 14.50 8.29 -8.78
C ILE A 576 14.25 6.79 -8.55
N PRO A 577 14.92 5.88 -9.29
CA PRO A 577 14.81 4.45 -9.04
C PRO A 577 15.03 4.10 -7.57
N GLN A 578 14.24 3.17 -7.04
CA GLN A 578 14.29 2.73 -5.64
C GLN A 578 13.92 3.79 -4.57
N ILE A 579 13.60 5.03 -4.97
CA ILE A 579 13.15 6.08 -4.04
C ILE A 579 11.63 6.17 -4.09
N GLY A 580 10.98 5.36 -3.25
CA GLY A 580 9.53 5.41 -2.99
C GLY A 580 9.15 6.43 -1.93
N GLU A 581 7.86 6.48 -1.57
CA GLU A 581 7.34 7.43 -0.58
C GLU A 581 7.94 7.22 0.82
N SER A 582 8.10 5.97 1.25
CA SER A 582 8.73 5.61 2.52
C SER A 582 10.19 6.08 2.59
N THR A 583 11.00 5.74 1.58
CA THR A 583 12.41 6.17 1.48
C THR A 583 12.53 7.69 1.39
N ALA A 584 11.64 8.36 0.67
CA ALA A 584 11.61 9.82 0.60
C ALA A 584 11.26 10.46 1.96
N LYS A 585 10.33 9.87 2.73
CA LYS A 585 10.03 10.26 4.11
C LYS A 585 11.23 10.03 5.03
N ALA A 586 11.92 8.90 4.91
CA ALA A 586 13.12 8.60 5.69
C ALA A 586 14.24 9.63 5.46
N LEU A 587 14.50 9.97 4.20
CA LEU A 587 15.44 11.02 3.82
C LEU A 587 15.00 12.39 4.37
N ALA A 588 13.72 12.74 4.27
CA ALA A 588 13.19 14.01 4.78
C ALA A 588 13.17 14.14 6.32
N LYS A 589 13.20 13.02 7.06
CA LYS A 589 13.40 13.03 8.52
C LYS A 589 14.87 13.33 8.89
N ARG A 590 15.81 12.99 8.01
CA ARG A 590 17.26 13.12 8.25
C ARG A 590 17.85 14.43 7.74
N PHE A 591 17.33 14.93 6.63
CA PHE A 591 17.83 16.15 5.99
C PHE A 591 16.77 17.24 6.04
N PRO A 592 17.16 18.50 6.36
CA PRO A 592 16.20 19.59 6.47
C PRO A 592 15.66 20.04 5.11
N ASP A 593 16.47 19.93 4.06
CA ASP A 593 16.15 20.39 2.71
C ASP A 593 16.96 19.64 1.64
N MET A 594 16.64 19.89 0.37
CA MET A 594 17.29 19.25 -0.78
C MET A 594 18.76 19.63 -0.93
N PRO A 595 19.19 20.91 -0.78
CA PRO A 595 20.60 21.27 -0.81
C PRO A 595 21.46 20.52 0.23
N ALA A 596 20.98 20.36 1.46
CA ALA A 596 21.68 19.61 2.51
C ALA A 596 21.83 18.13 2.13
N LEU A 597 20.78 17.53 1.57
CA LEU A 597 20.83 16.15 1.06
C LEU A 597 21.82 16.01 -0.11
N MET A 598 21.82 16.92 -1.08
CA MET A 598 22.77 16.89 -2.21
C MET A 598 24.22 17.00 -1.73
N ALA A 599 24.49 17.85 -0.74
CA ALA A 599 25.82 17.98 -0.15
C ALA A 599 26.27 16.68 0.55
N ALA A 600 25.35 16.05 1.30
CA ALA A 600 25.61 14.77 1.96
C ALA A 600 25.81 13.64 0.95
N LEU A 601 25.03 13.61 -0.14
CA LEU A 601 25.22 12.65 -1.23
C LEU A 601 26.56 12.84 -1.94
N ALA A 602 27.00 14.08 -2.18
CA ALA A 602 28.32 14.34 -2.75
C ALA A 602 29.47 13.85 -1.85
N ALA A 603 29.29 13.85 -0.53
CA ALA A 603 30.22 13.22 0.41
C ALA A 603 30.15 11.69 0.32
N ALA A 604 28.94 11.12 0.30
CA ALA A 604 28.71 9.68 0.16
C ALA A 604 29.34 9.12 -1.14
N THR A 605 29.25 9.84 -2.27
CA THR A 605 29.88 9.46 -3.54
C THR A 605 31.40 9.30 -3.43
N ARG A 606 32.08 10.18 -2.67
CA ARG A 606 33.53 10.10 -2.47
C ARG A 606 33.94 8.96 -1.53
N GLU A 607 33.00 8.46 -0.74
CA GLU A 607 33.19 7.45 0.29
C GLU A 607 32.50 6.13 -0.06
N GLN A 608 32.15 5.92 -1.34
CA GLN A 608 31.68 4.62 -1.82
C GLN A 608 32.75 3.55 -1.65
N ALA A 609 32.30 2.32 -1.50
CA ALA A 609 33.19 1.17 -1.54
C ALA A 609 33.94 1.12 -2.88
N GLY A 610 35.25 0.91 -2.82
CA GLY A 610 36.05 0.69 -4.03
C GLY A 610 35.90 -0.74 -4.59
N GLN A 611 36.46 -0.96 -5.78
CA GLN A 611 36.34 -2.19 -6.53
C GLN A 611 36.82 -3.44 -5.76
N ASP A 612 37.97 -3.38 -5.08
CA ASP A 612 38.51 -4.53 -4.33
C ASP A 612 37.59 -4.90 -3.14
N TRP A 613 36.94 -3.91 -2.51
CA TRP A 613 35.97 -4.14 -1.44
C TRP A 613 34.69 -4.82 -1.94
N LEU A 614 34.18 -4.36 -3.09
CA LEU A 614 32.98 -4.92 -3.73
C LEU A 614 33.24 -6.35 -4.22
N GLU A 615 34.42 -6.59 -4.81
CA GLU A 615 34.83 -7.91 -5.28
C GLU A 615 34.94 -8.92 -4.13
N LEU A 616 35.58 -8.53 -3.03
CA LEU A 616 35.65 -9.35 -1.82
C LEU A 616 34.26 -9.64 -1.23
N SER A 617 33.38 -8.63 -1.21
CA SER A 617 32.00 -8.76 -0.72
C SER A 617 31.13 -9.64 -1.63
N ALA A 618 31.53 -9.86 -2.88
CA ALA A 618 30.82 -10.70 -3.84
C ALA A 618 31.29 -12.17 -3.82
N LEU A 619 32.34 -12.50 -3.05
CA LEU A 619 32.86 -13.87 -3.00
C LEU A 619 31.85 -14.84 -2.39
N PRO A 620 31.71 -16.05 -2.96
CA PRO A 620 30.90 -17.10 -2.37
C PRO A 620 31.31 -17.37 -0.92
N ARG A 621 30.33 -17.42 -0.01
CA ARG A 621 30.52 -17.70 1.44
C ARG A 621 31.24 -16.59 2.24
N ILE A 622 31.48 -15.43 1.66
CA ILE A 622 31.96 -14.22 2.35
C ILE A 622 30.80 -13.23 2.49
N GLY A 623 30.01 -13.37 3.56
CA GLY A 623 28.95 -12.43 3.91
C GLY A 623 29.46 -11.24 4.75
N PRO A 624 28.64 -10.19 4.99
CA PRO A 624 29.02 -8.98 5.72
C PRO A 624 29.70 -9.28 7.06
N GLY A 625 29.12 -10.16 7.89
CA GLY A 625 29.72 -10.52 9.17
C GLY A 625 31.01 -11.35 9.09
N THR A 626 31.31 -12.01 7.97
CA THR A 626 32.62 -12.66 7.73
C THR A 626 33.64 -11.64 7.23
N ARG A 627 33.21 -10.74 6.34
CA ARG A 627 34.01 -9.63 5.83
C ARG A 627 34.43 -8.68 6.95
N ASP A 628 33.51 -8.26 7.81
CA ASP A 628 33.82 -7.34 8.92
C ASP A 628 34.81 -8.00 9.90
N ARG A 629 34.65 -9.30 10.18
CA ARG A 629 35.62 -10.10 10.95
C ARG A 629 36.99 -10.25 10.28
N LEU A 630 37.07 -10.21 8.95
CA LEU A 630 38.34 -10.19 8.23
C LEU A 630 39.06 -8.86 8.46
N PHE A 631 38.30 -7.77 8.48
CA PHE A 631 38.81 -6.41 8.60
C PHE A 631 39.10 -5.96 10.03
N ASP A 632 38.40 -6.49 11.04
CA ASP A 632 38.72 -6.32 12.47
C ASP A 632 40.12 -6.84 12.83
N THR A 633 40.73 -7.68 11.99
CA THR A 633 42.08 -8.25 12.20
C THR A 633 43.20 -7.44 11.54
N LEU A 634 42.84 -6.40 10.79
CA LEU A 634 43.78 -5.46 10.15
C LEU A 634 43.98 -4.18 10.97
N ASP A 635 43.08 -3.87 11.91
CA ASP A 635 43.28 -2.81 12.90
C ASP A 635 44.12 -3.34 14.10
N PRO A 636 45.32 -2.80 14.38
CA PRO A 636 46.11 -3.25 15.52
C PRO A 636 45.43 -2.87 16.84
N LEU A 637 45.38 -3.80 17.80
CA LEU A 637 44.96 -3.49 19.17
C LEU A 637 45.93 -2.47 19.79
N PRO A 638 45.46 -1.53 20.64
CA PRO A 638 46.35 -0.60 21.33
C PRO A 638 47.39 -1.35 22.16
N GLY A 639 48.65 -1.32 21.73
CA GLY A 639 49.78 -1.95 22.42
C GLY A 639 50.34 -3.22 21.77
N GLU A 640 49.82 -3.70 20.64
CA GLU A 640 50.42 -4.81 19.89
C GLU A 640 51.46 -4.33 18.87
N ALA A 641 52.66 -4.91 18.91
CA ALA A 641 53.68 -4.68 17.88
C ALA A 641 53.30 -5.41 16.59
N MET A 642 53.33 -4.71 15.46
CA MET A 642 53.30 -5.33 14.12
C MET A 642 54.52 -6.27 13.98
N GLN A 643 54.34 -7.58 14.17
CA GLN A 643 55.38 -8.56 13.87
C GLN A 643 54.87 -9.61 12.87
N ASP A 644 55.55 -9.68 11.73
CA ASP A 644 55.92 -10.82 10.86
C ASP A 644 55.04 -12.09 10.80
N LEU A 645 53.72 -11.95 10.85
CA LEU A 645 52.80 -13.00 10.42
C LEU A 645 52.25 -12.63 9.04
N SER A 646 52.57 -13.43 8.01
CA SER A 646 51.89 -13.36 6.70
C SER A 646 50.39 -13.33 6.93
N LEU A 647 49.64 -12.51 6.20
CA LEU A 647 48.19 -12.38 6.38
C LEU A 647 47.47 -13.74 6.20
N GLY A 648 48.00 -14.66 5.37
CA GLY A 648 47.62 -16.09 5.33
C GLY A 648 47.74 -16.90 6.65
N ALA A 649 48.58 -16.49 7.60
CA ALA A 649 48.63 -17.05 8.95
C ALA A 649 47.53 -16.48 9.87
N ARG A 650 47.12 -15.22 9.67
CA ARG A 650 46.01 -14.56 10.39
C ARG A 650 44.65 -15.12 9.94
N LEU A 651 44.50 -15.46 8.65
CA LEU A 651 43.29 -16.04 8.06
C LEU A 651 43.02 -17.49 8.49
N ARG A 652 44.07 -18.29 8.74
CA ARG A 652 43.99 -19.73 9.11
C ARG A 652 43.22 -20.02 10.40
N GLY A 653 43.13 -19.06 11.32
CA GLY A 653 42.44 -19.21 12.60
C GLY A 653 40.96 -18.80 12.63
N ARG A 654 40.46 -18.06 11.61
CA ARG A 654 39.14 -17.41 11.68
C ARG A 654 38.23 -17.61 10.47
N LEU A 655 38.76 -18.07 9.33
CA LEU A 655 37.96 -18.54 8.20
C LEU A 655 37.79 -20.07 8.25
N THR A 656 36.57 -20.53 8.02
CA THR A 656 36.30 -21.96 7.83
C THR A 656 37.10 -22.50 6.63
N PRO A 657 37.42 -23.80 6.57
CA PRO A 657 38.12 -24.39 5.42
C PRO A 657 37.47 -24.03 4.08
N SER A 658 36.13 -24.02 4.03
CA SER A 658 35.39 -23.69 2.81
C SER A 658 35.41 -22.21 2.41
N GLN A 659 35.60 -21.30 3.37
CA GLN A 659 35.76 -19.87 3.07
C GLN A 659 37.17 -19.58 2.56
N ARG A 660 38.18 -20.29 3.09
CA ARG A 660 39.56 -20.20 2.59
C ARG A 660 39.67 -20.73 1.17
N GLU A 661 39.03 -21.86 0.89
CA GLU A 661 38.96 -22.41 -0.46
C GLU A 661 38.32 -21.43 -1.44
N ALA A 662 37.23 -20.75 -1.07
CA ALA A 662 36.57 -19.75 -1.92
C ALA A 662 37.45 -18.53 -2.21
N VAL A 663 38.17 -18.01 -1.22
CA VAL A 663 39.10 -16.88 -1.38
C VAL A 663 40.29 -17.26 -2.26
N LEU A 664 40.90 -18.43 -2.03
CA LEU A 664 42.05 -18.91 -2.79
C LEU A 664 41.69 -19.32 -4.22
N ALA A 665 40.50 -19.89 -4.43
CA ALA A 665 40.00 -20.20 -5.77
C ALA A 665 39.80 -18.94 -6.63
N HIS A 666 39.48 -17.80 -6.01
CA HIS A 666 39.28 -16.52 -6.71
C HIS A 666 40.59 -15.78 -6.97
N TYR A 667 41.44 -15.61 -5.94
CA TYR A 667 42.67 -14.81 -6.05
C TYR A 667 43.91 -15.61 -6.47
N GLY A 668 43.84 -16.94 -6.58
CA GLY A 668 44.91 -17.79 -7.12
C GLY A 668 45.99 -18.18 -6.11
N SER A 669 46.43 -17.27 -5.24
CA SER A 669 47.43 -17.55 -4.20
C SER A 669 47.15 -16.84 -2.88
N GLU A 670 47.74 -17.33 -1.79
CA GLU A 670 47.65 -16.66 -0.48
C GLU A 670 48.23 -15.23 -0.54
N ALA A 671 49.32 -15.01 -1.28
CA ALA A 671 49.95 -13.70 -1.39
C ALA A 671 49.08 -12.68 -2.17
N GLU A 672 48.39 -13.14 -3.21
CA GLU A 672 47.49 -12.30 -4.01
C GLU A 672 46.20 -11.98 -3.25
N ALA A 673 45.65 -12.95 -2.52
CA ALA A 673 44.52 -12.74 -1.63
C ALA A 673 44.85 -11.74 -0.52
N ASP A 674 46.06 -11.82 0.04
CA ASP A 674 46.56 -10.92 1.07
C ASP A 674 46.67 -9.48 0.54
N ALA A 675 47.29 -9.28 -0.61
CA ALA A 675 47.38 -7.97 -1.25
C ALA A 675 46.00 -7.40 -1.64
N ALA A 676 45.05 -8.25 -2.04
CA ALA A 676 43.68 -7.84 -2.36
C ALA A 676 42.90 -7.40 -1.11
N LEU A 677 43.08 -8.10 0.02
CA LEU A 677 42.49 -7.73 1.30
C LEU A 677 43.02 -6.39 1.82
N GLU A 678 44.32 -6.10 1.67
CA GLU A 678 44.90 -4.80 2.03
C GLU A 678 44.31 -3.65 1.19
N ARG A 679 44.20 -3.83 -0.14
CA ARG A 679 43.54 -2.85 -1.00
C ARG A 679 42.06 -2.67 -0.62
N ALA A 680 41.34 -3.77 -0.43
CA ALA A 680 39.95 -3.74 0.01
C ALA A 680 39.78 -3.01 1.35
N ALA A 681 40.72 -3.15 2.30
CA ALA A 681 40.68 -2.43 3.57
C ALA A 681 40.74 -0.90 3.40
N SER A 682 41.55 -0.42 2.45
CA SER A 682 41.64 1.01 2.13
C SER A 682 40.45 1.54 1.31
N GLN A 683 39.63 0.63 0.76
CA GLN A 683 38.48 0.91 -0.08
C GLN A 683 37.13 0.66 0.64
N ARG A 684 37.17 0.62 1.98
CA ARG A 684 35.99 0.53 2.85
C ARG A 684 35.02 1.68 2.56
N PRO A 685 33.70 1.43 2.58
CA PRO A 685 32.73 2.52 2.54
C PRO A 685 32.91 3.41 3.77
N GLY A 686 33.01 4.72 3.54
CA GLY A 686 33.21 5.70 4.61
C GLY A 686 31.93 5.99 5.40
N ASP A 687 32.04 6.85 6.41
CA ASP A 687 30.92 7.21 7.29
C ASP A 687 29.82 7.98 6.53
N ALA A 688 30.18 8.79 5.53
CA ALA A 688 29.21 9.55 4.74
C ALA A 688 28.34 8.63 3.86
N TYR A 689 28.90 7.54 3.34
CA TYR A 689 28.13 6.52 2.61
C TYR A 689 27.26 5.70 3.57
N ARG A 690 27.84 5.24 4.69
CA ARG A 690 27.13 4.46 5.72
C ARG A 690 25.97 5.20 6.38
N LEU A 691 26.03 6.53 6.45
CA LEU A 691 24.94 7.38 6.92
C LEU A 691 23.59 7.05 6.23
N PHE A 692 23.64 6.73 4.94
CA PHE A 692 22.48 6.32 4.14
C PHE A 692 22.33 4.80 4.11
N ALA A 693 23.43 4.08 3.84
CA ALA A 693 23.39 2.65 3.57
C ALA A 693 23.01 1.79 4.79
N ASP A 694 23.31 2.24 6.01
CA ASP A 694 23.02 1.50 7.25
C ASP A 694 21.61 1.82 7.81
N ASP A 695 20.88 2.73 7.18
CA ASP A 695 19.51 3.06 7.56
C ASP A 695 18.52 1.99 7.06
N GLY A 696 17.65 1.50 7.95
CA GLY A 696 16.71 0.43 7.63
C GLY A 696 15.60 0.80 6.63
N GLU A 697 15.30 2.08 6.43
CA GLU A 697 14.30 2.59 5.48
C GLU A 697 14.94 3.09 4.16
N ILE A 698 16.25 3.34 4.12
CA ILE A 698 17.00 3.77 2.92
C ILE A 698 17.80 2.58 2.35
N GLY A 699 18.78 2.07 3.10
CA GLY A 699 19.61 0.94 2.69
C GLY A 699 20.61 1.24 1.56
N PRO A 700 21.52 0.29 1.26
CA PRO A 700 22.59 0.49 0.28
C PRO A 700 22.07 0.62 -1.15
N VAL A 701 21.02 -0.13 -1.52
CA VAL A 701 20.46 -0.12 -2.88
C VAL A 701 19.85 1.23 -3.25
N ALA A 702 19.12 1.86 -2.33
CA ALA A 702 18.58 3.20 -2.55
C ALA A 702 19.69 4.26 -2.55
N THR A 703 20.70 4.09 -1.67
CA THR A 703 21.88 4.96 -1.61
C THR A 703 22.62 4.97 -2.95
N ASP A 704 22.92 3.81 -3.52
CA ASP A 704 23.57 3.70 -4.83
C ASP A 704 22.70 4.28 -5.94
N SER A 705 21.37 4.10 -5.88
CA SER A 705 20.44 4.68 -6.86
C SER A 705 20.44 6.21 -6.81
N LEU A 706 20.52 6.81 -5.62
CA LEU A 706 20.67 8.26 -5.45
C LEU A 706 22.01 8.75 -6.02
N ILE A 707 23.11 8.07 -5.68
CA ILE A 707 24.45 8.44 -6.17
C ILE A 707 24.50 8.35 -7.69
N GLN A 708 23.99 7.26 -8.28
CA GLN A 708 23.93 7.10 -9.73
C GLN A 708 23.04 8.16 -10.38
N PHE A 709 21.92 8.53 -9.76
CA PHE A 709 21.06 9.58 -10.29
C PHE A 709 21.77 10.94 -10.33
N PHE A 710 22.48 11.32 -9.26
CA PHE A 710 23.19 12.61 -9.17
C PHE A 710 24.57 12.61 -9.84
N SER A 711 25.15 11.45 -10.18
CA SER A 711 26.37 11.39 -10.99
C SER A 711 26.13 11.69 -12.46
N GLU A 712 24.88 11.59 -12.92
CA GLU A 712 24.44 11.97 -14.26
C GLU A 712 24.27 13.49 -14.38
N PRO A 713 25.10 14.20 -15.19
CA PRO A 713 25.10 15.67 -15.22
C PRO A 713 23.75 16.30 -15.60
N HIS A 714 22.97 15.61 -16.43
CA HIS A 714 21.67 16.11 -16.88
C HIS A 714 20.60 16.04 -15.77
N ASN A 715 20.69 15.04 -14.87
CA ASN A 715 19.78 14.92 -13.73
C ASN A 715 20.09 15.98 -12.67
N ASP A 716 21.38 16.16 -12.32
CA ASP A 716 21.81 17.23 -11.41
C ASP A 716 21.38 18.61 -11.95
N ALA A 717 21.58 18.87 -13.25
CA ALA A 717 21.13 20.11 -13.88
C ALA A 717 19.60 20.30 -13.81
N ALA A 718 18.81 19.26 -14.07
CA ALA A 718 17.35 19.32 -13.98
C ALA A 718 16.86 19.57 -12.55
N VAL A 719 17.49 18.96 -11.54
CA VAL A 719 17.17 19.20 -10.12
C VAL A 719 17.54 20.63 -9.72
N ARG A 720 18.70 21.13 -10.14
CA ARG A 720 19.09 22.54 -9.87
C ARG A 720 18.15 23.53 -10.52
N ALA A 721 17.76 23.31 -11.77
CA ALA A 721 16.78 24.15 -12.47
C ALA A 721 15.42 24.15 -11.74
N LEU A 722 15.02 23.04 -11.14
CA LEU A 722 13.80 22.99 -10.32
C LEU A 722 13.97 23.72 -8.99
N LEU A 723 15.14 23.62 -8.34
CA LEU A 723 15.44 24.33 -7.09
C LEU A 723 15.57 25.85 -7.25
N GLU A 724 15.79 26.34 -8.47
CA GLU A 724 15.67 27.78 -8.79
C GLU A 724 14.23 28.28 -8.68
N GLU A 725 13.25 27.41 -8.92
CA GLU A 725 11.82 27.75 -8.94
C GLU A 725 11.09 27.38 -7.65
N VAL A 726 11.61 26.40 -6.90
CA VAL A 726 10.95 25.74 -5.76
C VAL A 726 11.91 25.55 -4.58
N GLY A 727 11.48 25.93 -3.37
CA GLY A 727 12.14 25.62 -2.10
C GLY A 727 11.59 24.36 -1.43
N THR A 728 12.43 23.70 -0.62
CA THR A 728 12.04 22.50 0.16
C THR A 728 12.07 22.74 1.66
N GLU A 729 11.12 22.16 2.40
CA GLU A 729 11.02 22.29 3.86
C GLU A 729 10.93 20.93 4.60
N PRO A 730 11.22 20.89 5.93
CA PRO A 730 11.15 19.66 6.72
C PRO A 730 9.73 19.09 6.86
N LEU A 731 9.65 17.78 7.14
CA LEU A 731 8.38 17.09 7.42
C LEU A 731 7.84 17.44 8.83
N ALA A 732 6.58 17.87 8.94
CA ALA A 732 5.93 18.18 10.23
C ALA A 732 5.51 16.90 11.02
N THR A 733 5.80 16.83 12.33
CA THR A 733 5.42 15.71 13.22
C THR A 733 4.31 16.09 14.21
N THR A 734 3.31 15.21 14.42
CA THR A 734 2.20 15.40 15.38
C THR A 734 2.39 14.67 16.72
N THR A 735 1.92 15.28 17.81
CA THR A 735 2.22 14.92 19.21
C THR A 735 0.95 14.43 19.94
N SER A 736 0.82 13.14 20.26
CA SER A 736 -0.13 12.66 21.30
C SER A 736 0.14 11.21 21.78
N ALA A 737 0.80 11.06 22.95
CA ALA A 737 0.71 9.93 23.91
C ALA A 737 1.73 10.11 25.06
N ALA A 738 1.66 11.22 25.82
CA ALA A 738 2.79 11.72 26.61
C ALA A 738 3.32 10.81 27.75
N ALA A 739 2.56 9.82 28.25
CA ALA A 739 2.97 9.02 29.41
C ALA A 739 3.95 7.88 29.09
N PHE A 740 3.72 7.18 27.98
CA PHE A 740 4.55 6.04 27.54
C PHE A 740 5.13 6.20 26.13
N ALA A 741 4.78 7.26 25.39
CA ALA A 741 5.38 7.55 24.08
C ALA A 741 6.90 7.54 24.13
N GLY A 742 7.49 6.71 23.27
CA GLY A 742 8.94 6.64 23.08
C GLY A 742 9.69 5.88 24.18
N LYS A 743 9.03 5.44 25.25
CA LYS A 743 9.64 4.62 26.30
C LYS A 743 9.80 3.17 25.84
N THR A 744 10.88 2.52 26.24
CA THR A 744 11.16 1.11 25.96
C THR A 744 10.76 0.23 27.16
N VAL A 745 9.82 -0.69 26.96
CA VAL A 745 9.29 -1.59 28.00
C VAL A 745 9.70 -3.04 27.71
N VAL A 746 10.10 -3.80 28.73
CA VAL A 746 10.43 -5.23 28.61
C VAL A 746 9.58 -6.04 29.60
N PHE A 747 8.94 -7.10 29.11
CA PHE A 747 8.20 -8.06 29.95
C PHE A 747 9.04 -9.31 30.20
N THR A 748 9.14 -9.74 31.47
CA THR A 748 9.93 -10.90 31.89
C THR A 748 9.23 -11.69 32.99
N GLY A 749 9.56 -12.98 33.14
CA GLY A 749 8.83 -13.90 34.03
C GLY A 749 7.50 -14.41 33.44
N SER A 750 6.83 -15.29 34.18
CA SER A 750 5.47 -15.73 33.89
C SER A 750 4.49 -14.62 34.30
N LEU A 751 3.62 -14.19 33.38
CA LEU A 751 2.53 -13.28 33.70
C LEU A 751 1.29 -14.11 34.03
N GLU A 752 0.70 -13.89 35.19
CA GLU A 752 -0.38 -14.74 35.74
C GLU A 752 -1.76 -14.13 35.51
N LYS A 753 -1.86 -12.80 35.39
CA LYS A 753 -3.14 -12.07 35.27
C LYS A 753 -3.47 -11.68 33.82
N MET A 754 -2.45 -11.60 32.97
CA MET A 754 -2.61 -11.41 31.52
C MET A 754 -1.61 -12.25 30.75
N THR A 755 -1.91 -12.57 29.50
CA THR A 755 -0.91 -13.20 28.64
C THR A 755 0.21 -12.21 28.31
N ARG A 756 1.42 -12.72 28.06
CA ARG A 756 2.53 -11.88 27.60
C ARG A 756 2.18 -11.10 26.31
N SER A 757 1.33 -11.68 25.47
CA SER A 757 0.84 -11.01 24.26
C SER A 757 -0.10 -9.85 24.58
N GLU A 758 -1.01 -10.01 25.55
CA GLU A 758 -1.88 -8.94 26.05
C GLU A 758 -1.06 -7.78 26.65
N ALA A 759 -0.03 -8.10 27.45
CA ALA A 759 0.82 -7.10 28.08
C ALA A 759 1.60 -6.25 27.06
N LYS A 760 2.17 -6.89 26.04
CA LYS A 760 2.89 -6.23 24.96
C LYS A 760 1.99 -5.32 24.13
N ALA A 761 0.85 -5.85 23.68
CA ALA A 761 -0.11 -5.08 22.89
C ALA A 761 -0.63 -3.85 23.66
N THR A 762 -0.80 -4.00 24.98
CA THR A 762 -1.23 -2.89 25.85
C THR A 762 -0.16 -1.79 25.94
N ALA A 763 1.12 -2.14 26.08
CA ALA A 763 2.22 -1.18 26.12
C ALA A 763 2.40 -0.45 24.77
N GLU A 764 2.32 -1.19 23.65
CA GLU A 764 2.43 -0.63 22.30
C GLU A 764 1.30 0.36 22.01
N ARG A 765 0.06 0.04 22.44
CA ARG A 765 -1.11 0.94 22.32
C ARG A 765 -0.90 2.28 23.03
N LEU A 766 -0.12 2.30 24.12
CA LEU A 766 0.19 3.52 24.88
C LEU A 766 1.41 4.28 24.32
N GLY A 767 1.95 3.86 23.18
CA GLY A 767 3.09 4.51 22.50
C GLY A 767 4.47 4.03 22.95
N ALA A 768 4.55 2.95 23.73
CA ALA A 768 5.81 2.37 24.16
C ALA A 768 6.41 1.43 23.11
N LYS A 769 7.74 1.34 23.07
CA LYS A 769 8.49 0.32 22.32
C LYS A 769 8.68 -0.92 23.18
N VAL A 770 8.24 -2.09 22.73
CA VAL A 770 8.48 -3.34 23.45
C VAL A 770 9.79 -3.97 23.00
N SER A 771 10.71 -4.22 23.93
CA SER A 771 11.98 -4.90 23.65
C SER A 771 12.02 -6.33 24.20
N GLY A 772 12.75 -7.20 23.51
CA GLY A 772 13.05 -8.56 23.97
C GLY A 772 14.21 -8.66 24.97
N SER A 773 15.06 -7.63 25.02
CA SER A 773 16.28 -7.55 25.82
C SER A 773 16.32 -6.27 26.65
N VAL A 774 16.94 -6.36 27.83
CA VAL A 774 17.18 -5.20 28.69
C VAL A 774 18.52 -4.57 28.34
N SER A 775 18.55 -3.25 28.20
CA SER A 775 19.75 -2.46 27.90
C SER A 775 19.74 -1.16 28.69
N ALA A 776 20.81 -0.37 28.61
CA ALA A 776 20.84 0.99 29.16
C ALA A 776 19.78 1.94 28.56
N LYS A 777 19.16 1.59 27.43
CA LYS A 777 18.08 2.36 26.78
C LYS A 777 16.68 1.85 27.16
N THR A 778 16.58 0.87 28.06
CA THR A 778 15.29 0.36 28.54
C THR A 778 14.77 1.26 29.64
N ASP A 779 13.51 1.69 29.54
CA ASP A 779 12.89 2.62 30.49
C ASP A 779 12.11 1.90 31.60
N LEU A 780 11.51 0.75 31.30
CA LEU A 780 10.68 -0.01 32.24
C LEU A 780 10.79 -1.52 32.01
N VAL A 781 10.85 -2.30 33.09
CA VAL A 781 10.78 -3.75 33.07
C VAL A 781 9.60 -4.21 33.93
N VAL A 782 8.66 -4.93 33.34
CA VAL A 782 7.55 -5.57 34.05
C VAL A 782 7.94 -7.01 34.34
N ALA A 783 8.05 -7.37 35.62
CA ALA A 783 8.57 -8.65 36.07
C ALA A 783 7.51 -9.47 36.81
N GLY A 784 7.14 -10.62 36.25
CA GLY A 784 6.36 -11.66 36.92
C GLY A 784 7.22 -12.76 37.55
N PRO A 785 6.62 -13.74 38.24
CA PRO A 785 7.33 -14.86 38.84
C PRO A 785 8.30 -15.56 37.85
N GLY A 786 9.53 -15.84 38.30
CA GLY A 786 10.56 -16.48 37.47
C GLY A 786 11.32 -15.55 36.50
N ALA A 787 11.23 -14.23 36.68
CA ALA A 787 12.06 -13.26 35.95
C ALA A 787 13.56 -13.44 36.25
N GLY A 788 14.26 -14.22 35.42
CA GLY A 788 15.67 -14.59 35.60
C GLY A 788 16.67 -13.53 35.14
N SER A 789 17.43 -13.82 34.07
CA SER A 789 18.55 -13.00 33.59
C SER A 789 18.19 -11.55 33.28
N LYS A 790 17.00 -11.30 32.73
CA LYS A 790 16.54 -9.95 32.37
C LYS A 790 16.26 -9.05 33.58
N LEU A 791 15.89 -9.62 34.73
CA LEU A 791 15.74 -8.85 35.96
C LEU A 791 17.11 -8.37 36.45
N LYS A 792 18.11 -9.25 36.40
CA LYS A 792 19.51 -8.92 36.74
C LYS A 792 20.10 -7.88 35.79
N ASP A 793 19.77 -7.97 34.49
CA ASP A 793 20.20 -6.97 33.51
C ASP A 793 19.53 -5.60 33.76
N ALA A 794 18.29 -5.58 34.24
CA ALA A 794 17.59 -4.36 34.64
C ALA A 794 18.26 -3.69 35.85
N GLU A 795 18.58 -4.48 36.87
CA GLU A 795 19.30 -4.03 38.07
C GLU A 795 20.69 -3.48 37.69
N LYS A 796 21.42 -4.19 36.81
CA LYS A 796 22.74 -3.78 36.32
C LYS A 796 22.71 -2.45 35.56
N HIS A 797 21.66 -2.21 34.79
CA HIS A 797 21.50 -1.00 33.99
C HIS A 797 20.73 0.12 34.70
N GLY A 798 20.28 -0.07 35.94
CA GLY A 798 19.53 0.92 36.71
C GLY A 798 18.13 1.20 36.15
N VAL A 799 17.54 0.22 35.46
CA VAL A 799 16.23 0.34 34.79
C VAL A 799 15.10 0.13 35.81
N LYS A 800 14.03 0.92 35.72
CA LYS A 800 12.86 0.80 36.62
C LYS A 800 12.20 -0.58 36.45
N VAL A 801 12.03 -1.32 37.54
CA VAL A 801 11.33 -2.60 37.57
C VAL A 801 10.01 -2.46 38.31
N VAL A 802 8.92 -3.02 37.77
CA VAL A 802 7.59 -3.02 38.38
C VAL A 802 6.98 -4.43 38.34
N SER A 803 6.07 -4.73 39.27
CA SER A 803 5.31 -5.99 39.25
C SER A 803 4.19 -5.97 38.20
N GLU A 804 3.59 -7.12 37.91
CA GLU A 804 2.40 -7.21 37.05
C GLU A 804 1.22 -6.39 37.61
N ASP A 805 1.11 -6.27 38.94
CA ASP A 805 0.06 -5.50 39.63
C ASP A 805 0.30 -4.00 39.55
N ASP A 806 1.55 -3.58 39.70
CA ASP A 806 1.95 -2.19 39.53
C ASP A 806 1.77 -1.76 38.06
N TRP A 807 2.06 -2.65 37.11
CA TRP A 807 1.79 -2.41 35.70
C TRP A 807 0.30 -2.19 35.45
N LEU A 808 -0.56 -3.06 35.99
CA LEU A 808 -2.02 -2.90 35.90
C LEU A 808 -2.52 -1.60 36.55
N ALA A 809 -1.94 -1.19 37.68
CA ALA A 809 -2.27 0.08 38.33
C ALA A 809 -1.84 1.29 37.47
N MET A 810 -0.63 1.25 36.90
CA MET A 810 -0.14 2.28 35.98
C MET A 810 -0.99 2.40 34.72
N LEU A 811 -1.59 1.30 34.25
CA LEU A 811 -2.54 1.29 33.14
C LEU A 811 -3.91 1.87 33.49
N ALA A 812 -4.28 1.86 34.77
CA ALA A 812 -5.55 2.44 35.22
C ALA A 812 -5.47 3.97 35.43
N GLU A 813 -4.26 4.50 35.61
CA GLU A 813 -3.99 5.94 35.79
C GLU A 813 -3.67 6.68 34.48
N ALA A 814 -3.38 5.96 33.40
CA ALA A 814 -2.96 6.47 32.09
C ALA A 814 -4.05 6.32 31.03
#